data_AF-E9G112-F1
#
_entry.id   AF-E9G112-F1
#
_cell.length_a   1.000
_cell.length_b   1.000
_cell.length_c   1.000
_cell.angle_alpha   90.00
_cell.angle_beta   90.00
_cell.angle_gamma   90.00
#
_symmetry.space_group_name_H-M   'P 1'
#
loop_
_entity.id
_entity.type
_entity.pdbx_description
1 polymer ?
#
loop_
_entity_poly.entity_id
_entity_poly.type
_entity_poly.pdbx_seq_one_letter_code
_entity_poly.pdbx_strand_id
1 'polypeptide(L)'
;MPLSPRLNSFKWLPLSCLFVLLPVAICQYQYYQYSPVYSAPLVSTRPDLSYVFNYPYNVLRTPGGEPWCPAASANQPPLFQCKPAIRCSPWFIELLYNPWWCTAADGSFGACCPDILKTTSSVARFPESSKLTAMPRDITKDEMSRAVTVARQHVEEISAFEWHAWTNMLAPWQNSAAYSYSATTYASLIGQQEGWKGLQSVEASRKLANVLKLEPKYAGFALQHLCVKETALSSICRAQPACNASALYRTYDASCNNLAYPNWGRSNSPLERILPPQYADGIWAPREWPGLPPVDTVSRIVQDVDYPDNQLTITVMHWGQLVAHDITHVPTFLNNSAIQCCTGDGKYLSPERTHPLCFPIDVDHDNEFYSQFGVSCHDFVRSVVAPREDCKFGYADQLNQNTAYLDASVIYGSTEKVARSLREYAGGRMRVTVIGGDYVVLPVDPDRKDCISDEYGSQCFVAGDQRVNQYTGLTVLHIVWLRLHNKYANQLALVNPQWDDEQLYQETKKIVSALVQHITYNEYLPSVLGPNLMEEYGLLPLSTGYTYTYDPAVKAQITNEFATAAFRYGHSLIRNYNELWLDDTYSHYGGELYLKDWFNNPKVLFDPVIFNALLRHFITGTAQNFDENVADAVHHYLFKSPYQSWGLDLIGANLWRGRDHGIAGYNFYLEACGSKRAANFDELLAFMRPTVVEKIKYLYKSVDDVDLFVGVLGEWSIKGGIVGPVTSCIMADQFARLKDGDRFFYENGKQPHSFTPGSNSPNLKIFLVPTGFYSVYEFGQGTVRHIRHSRLDDPQRVLDSIPNV
;
A
#
# COMPACT_ATOMS: atom_id res chain seq x y z
N MET A 1 -12.27 -57.22 -22.71
CA MET A 1 -13.12 -57.78 -23.80
C MET A 1 -13.96 -58.91 -23.23
N PRO A 2 -15.16 -59.18 -23.77
CA PRO A 2 -16.11 -58.27 -24.42
C PRO A 2 -17.41 -58.26 -23.54
N LEU A 3 -18.68 -58.20 -23.96
CA LEU A 3 -19.41 -58.00 -25.23
C LEU A 3 -20.74 -57.27 -24.89
N SER A 4 -21.38 -56.61 -25.86
CA SER A 4 -22.84 -56.36 -25.87
C SER A 4 -23.49 -57.35 -26.89
N PRO A 5 -24.78 -57.34 -27.34
CA PRO A 5 -25.68 -56.19 -27.54
C PRO A 5 -27.18 -56.42 -27.24
N ARG A 6 -28.01 -55.38 -27.46
CA ARG A 6 -29.08 -55.44 -28.47
C ARG A 6 -29.55 -54.03 -28.86
N LEU A 7 -29.70 -53.81 -30.16
CA LEU A 7 -30.27 -52.63 -30.81
C LEU A 7 -31.66 -52.98 -31.35
N ASN A 8 -32.55 -51.99 -31.42
CA ASN A 8 -33.45 -51.65 -32.55
C ASN A 8 -34.71 -50.91 -32.05
N SER A 9 -35.33 -49.98 -32.80
CA SER A 9 -34.89 -49.14 -33.94
C SER A 9 -36.07 -48.27 -34.39
N PHE A 10 -35.87 -46.99 -34.77
CA PHE A 10 -36.68 -46.33 -35.83
C PHE A 10 -36.00 -45.03 -36.34
N LYS A 11 -36.58 -44.45 -37.41
CA LYS A 11 -36.05 -43.38 -38.29
C LYS A 11 -37.25 -42.58 -38.87
N TRP A 12 -37.11 -41.38 -39.47
CA TRP A 12 -35.95 -40.65 -40.00
C TRP A 12 -36.06 -39.11 -39.71
N LEU A 13 -35.10 -38.33 -40.21
CA LEU A 13 -35.12 -36.86 -40.40
C LEU A 13 -35.83 -36.48 -41.74
N PRO A 14 -35.92 -35.21 -42.21
CA PRO A 14 -35.47 -33.91 -41.65
C PRO A 14 -36.51 -32.76 -41.71
N LEU A 15 -36.19 -31.63 -41.04
CA LEU A 15 -36.42 -30.21 -41.41
C LEU A 15 -36.10 -29.35 -40.16
N SER A 16 -35.49 -28.17 -40.16
CA SER A 16 -34.53 -27.43 -40.99
C SER A 16 -34.41 -26.04 -40.33
N CYS A 17 -33.20 -25.46 -40.29
CA CYS A 17 -32.93 -24.02 -40.12
C CYS A 17 -33.57 -23.24 -38.93
N LEU A 18 -32.83 -23.04 -37.84
CA LEU A 18 -32.71 -21.73 -37.14
C LEU A 18 -31.62 -21.78 -36.03
N PHE A 19 -30.36 -21.50 -36.38
CA PHE A 19 -29.27 -21.25 -35.43
C PHE A 19 -28.18 -20.38 -36.08
N VAL A 20 -28.42 -19.07 -36.12
CA VAL A 20 -27.47 -18.05 -36.62
C VAL A 20 -27.65 -16.78 -35.79
N LEU A 21 -26.53 -16.23 -35.28
CA LEU A 21 -26.36 -14.92 -34.61
C LEU A 21 -27.09 -14.66 -33.27
N LEU A 22 -26.29 -14.61 -32.20
CA LEU A 22 -26.30 -13.59 -31.12
C LEU A 22 -24.85 -13.50 -30.57
N PRO A 23 -24.38 -12.33 -30.08
CA PRO A 23 -22.95 -12.06 -29.87
C PRO A 23 -22.40 -12.52 -28.50
N VAL A 24 -21.14 -12.18 -28.24
CA VAL A 24 -20.47 -12.36 -26.94
C VAL A 24 -21.29 -11.64 -25.85
N ALA A 25 -21.55 -12.33 -24.73
CA ALA A 25 -22.32 -11.76 -23.63
C ALA A 25 -21.46 -10.75 -22.84
N ILE A 26 -22.01 -9.57 -22.58
CA ILE A 26 -21.36 -8.56 -21.74
C ILE A 26 -21.41 -9.01 -20.28
N CYS A 27 -20.26 -8.99 -19.60
CA CYS A 27 -20.07 -9.59 -18.28
C CYS A 27 -20.62 -8.72 -17.12
N GLN A 28 -21.93 -8.47 -17.10
CA GLN A 28 -22.64 -7.80 -16.00
C GLN A 28 -23.18 -8.77 -14.92
N TYR A 29 -23.28 -10.07 -15.24
CA TYR A 29 -24.33 -10.93 -14.66
C TYR A 29 -23.97 -11.82 -13.45
N GLN A 30 -22.85 -11.59 -12.76
CA GLN A 30 -22.49 -12.38 -11.56
C GLN A 30 -22.12 -11.60 -10.28
N TYR A 31 -21.93 -10.28 -10.34
CA TYR A 31 -21.89 -9.43 -9.12
C TYR A 31 -23.28 -8.85 -8.75
N TYR A 32 -24.29 -8.98 -9.63
CA TYR A 32 -25.63 -8.38 -9.47
C TYR A 32 -26.79 -9.40 -9.51
N GLN A 33 -26.75 -10.44 -8.67
CA GLN A 33 -27.95 -11.28 -8.46
C GLN A 33 -28.97 -10.60 -7.52
N TYR A 34 -29.73 -9.61 -8.03
CA TYR A 34 -31.13 -9.33 -7.62
C TYR A 34 -31.82 -8.33 -8.57
N SER A 35 -33.01 -8.74 -9.06
CA SER A 35 -34.04 -8.00 -9.84
C SER A 35 -33.90 -7.89 -11.38
N PRO A 36 -35.02 -7.66 -12.13
CA PRO A 36 -35.18 -8.13 -13.53
C PRO A 36 -35.06 -7.05 -14.63
N VAL A 37 -34.97 -7.52 -15.88
CA VAL A 37 -34.69 -6.75 -17.10
C VAL A 37 -35.95 -6.27 -17.83
N TYR A 38 -35.88 -5.05 -18.39
CA TYR A 38 -36.64 -4.63 -19.56
C TYR A 38 -35.67 -4.15 -20.65
N SER A 39 -36.00 -4.36 -21.93
CA SER A 39 -35.10 -4.15 -23.08
C SER A 39 -35.56 -3.03 -24.02
N ALA A 40 -34.59 -2.36 -24.66
CA ALA A 40 -34.80 -1.33 -25.68
C ALA A 40 -33.69 -1.42 -26.77
N PRO A 41 -33.95 -1.04 -28.04
CA PRO A 41 -33.06 -1.35 -29.16
C PRO A 41 -31.98 -0.29 -29.44
N LEU A 42 -30.87 -0.73 -30.03
CA LEU A 42 -29.75 0.09 -30.48
C LEU A 42 -30.00 0.73 -31.86
N VAL A 43 -29.44 1.94 -32.08
CA VAL A 43 -29.36 2.60 -33.39
C VAL A 43 -27.89 2.91 -33.71
N SER A 44 -27.51 2.75 -34.98
CA SER A 44 -26.11 2.71 -35.44
C SER A 44 -25.65 4.01 -36.10
N THR A 45 -24.59 4.61 -35.57
CA THR A 45 -23.68 5.55 -36.28
C THR A 45 -22.26 5.42 -35.70
N ARG A 46 -21.22 5.45 -36.55
CA ARG A 46 -19.81 5.42 -36.12
C ARG A 46 -19.39 6.75 -35.48
N PRO A 47 -18.66 6.76 -34.35
CA PRO A 47 -18.06 7.96 -33.78
C PRO A 47 -16.57 8.15 -34.17
N ASP A 48 -16.14 9.41 -34.12
CA ASP A 48 -14.73 9.85 -34.06
C ASP A 48 -14.13 9.50 -32.68
N LEU A 49 -12.82 9.25 -32.59
CA LEU A 49 -12.15 8.63 -31.44
C LEU A 49 -11.06 9.49 -30.75
N SER A 50 -11.06 10.80 -31.05
CA SER A 50 -10.21 11.82 -30.40
C SER A 50 -10.53 12.10 -28.91
N TYR A 51 -11.60 11.49 -28.36
CA TYR A 51 -12.34 11.97 -27.18
C TYR A 51 -11.88 11.54 -25.78
N VAL A 52 -11.03 10.51 -25.65
CA VAL A 52 -10.89 9.81 -24.34
C VAL A 52 -9.71 10.29 -23.47
N PHE A 53 -8.87 11.21 -23.99
CA PHE A 53 -7.92 12.00 -23.18
C PHE A 53 -8.20 13.50 -23.25
N ASN A 54 -8.68 14.00 -24.39
CA ASN A 54 -9.36 15.28 -24.48
C ASN A 54 -10.86 15.07 -24.29
N TYR A 55 -11.31 15.02 -23.03
CA TYR A 55 -12.73 15.15 -22.73
C TYR A 55 -13.16 16.60 -23.01
N PRO A 56 -14.03 16.88 -24.01
CA PRO A 56 -15.01 17.94 -23.83
C PRO A 56 -15.93 17.44 -22.71
N TYR A 57 -15.64 17.85 -21.47
CA TYR A 57 -16.40 17.40 -20.31
C TYR A 57 -17.89 17.67 -20.55
N ASN A 58 -18.70 16.61 -20.70
CA ASN A 58 -20.13 16.68 -20.44
C ASN A 58 -20.33 16.78 -18.93
N VAL A 59 -19.84 17.87 -18.33
CA VAL A 59 -20.13 18.22 -16.95
C VAL A 59 -21.63 18.28 -16.84
N LEU A 60 -22.18 17.40 -16.01
CA LEU A 60 -23.61 17.41 -15.76
C LEU A 60 -23.92 18.69 -14.96
N ARG A 61 -24.55 19.65 -15.64
CA ARG A 61 -24.98 20.94 -15.08
C ARG A 61 -26.47 21.13 -15.27
N THR A 62 -27.11 21.76 -14.30
CA THR A 62 -28.50 22.21 -14.48
C THR A 62 -28.57 23.31 -15.55
N PRO A 63 -29.75 23.62 -16.12
CA PRO A 63 -29.92 24.80 -16.98
C PRO A 63 -29.59 26.16 -16.32
N GLY A 64 -29.34 26.19 -15.00
CA GLY A 64 -28.82 27.35 -14.26
C GLY A 64 -27.30 27.31 -14.00
N GLY A 65 -26.60 26.24 -14.38
CA GLY A 65 -25.15 26.08 -14.22
C GLY A 65 -24.68 25.35 -12.96
N GLU A 66 -25.60 24.90 -12.09
CA GLU A 66 -25.27 24.21 -10.84
C GLU A 66 -24.77 22.76 -11.06
N PRO A 67 -24.00 22.18 -10.12
CA PRO A 67 -23.61 20.77 -10.14
C PRO A 67 -24.81 19.83 -10.20
N TRP A 68 -24.90 18.95 -11.19
CA TRP A 68 -25.96 17.94 -11.28
C TRP A 68 -25.42 16.54 -11.04
N CYS A 69 -26.04 15.84 -10.08
CA CYS A 69 -25.84 14.41 -9.85
C CYS A 69 -27.21 13.70 -9.84
N PRO A 70 -27.33 12.48 -10.38
CA PRO A 70 -28.61 11.77 -10.41
C PRO A 70 -29.19 11.45 -9.03
N ALA A 71 -30.45 11.80 -8.82
CA ALA A 71 -31.27 11.33 -7.71
C ALA A 71 -32.09 10.09 -8.11
N ALA A 72 -32.30 9.15 -7.19
CA ALA A 72 -33.10 7.94 -7.46
C ALA A 72 -34.61 8.21 -7.60
N SER A 73 -35.10 9.36 -7.15
CA SER A 73 -36.46 9.84 -7.41
C SER A 73 -36.53 11.37 -7.33
N ALA A 74 -37.55 11.97 -7.95
CA ALA A 74 -37.73 13.42 -7.98
C ALA A 74 -38.09 14.08 -6.63
N ASN A 75 -38.36 13.27 -5.58
CA ASN A 75 -38.84 13.73 -4.27
C ASN A 75 -37.91 13.32 -3.11
N GLN A 76 -36.63 13.02 -3.39
CA GLN A 76 -35.62 12.68 -2.39
C GLN A 76 -34.33 13.47 -2.62
N PRO A 77 -33.53 13.74 -1.56
CA PRO A 77 -32.18 14.30 -1.75
C PRO A 77 -31.32 13.36 -2.63
N PRO A 78 -30.39 13.91 -3.41
CA PRO A 78 -29.57 13.10 -4.31
C PRO A 78 -28.66 12.17 -3.51
N LEU A 79 -28.80 10.86 -3.77
CA LEU A 79 -27.99 9.79 -3.15
C LEU A 79 -26.52 9.84 -3.60
N PHE A 80 -26.25 10.48 -4.73
CA PHE A 80 -24.92 10.75 -5.26
C PHE A 80 -24.67 12.25 -5.17
N GLN A 81 -23.57 12.65 -4.55
CA GLN A 81 -23.18 14.04 -4.40
C GLN A 81 -21.94 14.31 -5.26
N CYS A 82 -21.83 15.52 -5.82
CA CYS A 82 -20.61 15.92 -6.52
C CYS A 82 -19.51 16.18 -5.48
N LYS A 83 -18.45 15.38 -5.51
CA LYS A 83 -17.28 15.49 -4.61
C LYS A 83 -15.99 15.42 -5.43
N PRO A 84 -14.87 16.01 -4.96
CA PRO A 84 -13.56 15.83 -5.61
C PRO A 84 -13.27 14.35 -5.88
N ALA A 85 -12.72 14.03 -7.04
CA ALA A 85 -12.68 12.66 -7.55
C ALA A 85 -12.04 11.64 -6.58
N ILE A 86 -11.08 12.07 -5.76
CA ILE A 86 -10.46 11.23 -4.73
C ILE A 86 -11.45 10.73 -3.66
N ARG A 87 -12.41 11.54 -3.23
CA ARG A 87 -13.47 11.16 -2.28
C ARG A 87 -14.43 10.11 -2.87
N CYS A 88 -14.27 9.80 -4.15
CA CYS A 88 -14.97 8.74 -4.86
C CYS A 88 -14.06 7.56 -5.26
N SER A 89 -12.81 7.52 -4.78
CA SER A 89 -11.86 6.43 -5.05
C SER A 89 -12.35 5.01 -4.66
N PRO A 90 -13.20 4.78 -3.62
CA PRO A 90 -13.80 3.46 -3.39
C PRO A 90 -14.64 2.94 -4.57
N TRP A 91 -15.20 3.88 -5.34
CA TRP A 91 -16.15 3.67 -6.44
C TRP A 91 -15.49 3.83 -7.81
N PHE A 92 -14.15 3.80 -7.87
CA PHE A 92 -13.41 4.07 -9.10
C PHE A 92 -13.81 3.12 -10.24
N ILE A 93 -13.97 1.82 -9.96
CA ILE A 93 -14.38 0.83 -10.96
C ILE A 93 -15.82 1.06 -11.44
N GLU A 94 -16.73 1.46 -10.56
CA GLU A 94 -18.11 1.80 -10.91
C GLU A 94 -18.19 3.07 -11.77
N LEU A 95 -17.39 4.09 -11.46
CA LEU A 95 -17.27 5.32 -12.23
C LEU A 95 -16.61 5.11 -13.60
N LEU A 96 -15.71 4.12 -13.73
CA LEU A 96 -15.16 3.68 -15.02
C LEU A 96 -16.19 3.01 -15.94
N TYR A 97 -17.38 2.66 -15.47
CA TYR A 97 -18.50 2.21 -16.31
C TYR A 97 -19.63 3.26 -16.39
N ASN A 98 -19.82 4.04 -15.33
CA ASN A 98 -20.89 5.01 -15.18
C ASN A 98 -20.30 6.40 -14.85
N PRO A 99 -19.72 7.09 -15.85
CA PRO A 99 -18.87 8.26 -15.66
C PRO A 99 -19.71 9.52 -15.41
N TRP A 100 -20.09 9.73 -14.14
CA TRP A 100 -20.85 10.88 -13.71
C TRP A 100 -19.94 12.00 -13.22
N TRP A 101 -19.15 12.55 -14.14
CA TRP A 101 -18.27 13.68 -13.87
C TRP A 101 -19.07 14.97 -13.73
N CYS A 102 -18.69 15.78 -12.76
CA CYS A 102 -19.36 17.01 -12.36
C CYS A 102 -18.32 18.09 -12.00
N THR A 103 -18.77 19.33 -11.88
CA THR A 103 -17.99 20.40 -11.24
C THR A 103 -18.55 20.53 -9.82
N ALA A 104 -17.72 20.49 -8.79
CA ALA A 104 -18.20 20.67 -7.41
C ALA A 104 -18.52 22.16 -7.12
N ALA A 105 -19.09 22.45 -5.95
CA ALA A 105 -19.61 23.79 -5.62
C ALA A 105 -18.53 24.87 -5.52
N ASP A 106 -17.27 24.48 -5.34
CA ASP A 106 -16.05 25.31 -5.35
C ASP A 106 -15.49 25.57 -6.76
N GLY A 107 -16.04 24.93 -7.79
CA GLY A 107 -15.54 24.99 -9.16
C GLY A 107 -14.52 23.90 -9.51
N SER A 108 -14.23 22.95 -8.62
CA SER A 108 -13.28 21.86 -8.83
C SER A 108 -13.85 20.70 -9.67
N PHE A 109 -12.99 19.80 -10.16
CA PHE A 109 -13.40 18.59 -10.86
C PHE A 109 -13.81 17.49 -9.87
N GLY A 110 -14.95 16.86 -10.11
CA GLY A 110 -15.50 15.86 -9.22
C GLY A 110 -16.26 14.74 -9.92
N ALA A 111 -16.62 13.75 -9.12
CA ALA A 111 -17.52 12.67 -9.52
C ALA A 111 -18.77 12.65 -8.61
N CYS A 112 -19.88 12.18 -9.16
CA CYS A 112 -21.10 11.92 -8.41
C CYS A 112 -21.01 10.53 -7.75
N CYS A 113 -20.62 10.48 -6.48
CA CYS A 113 -20.57 9.23 -5.69
C CYS A 113 -21.38 9.33 -4.38
N PRO A 114 -21.71 8.18 -3.74
CA PRO A 114 -22.26 8.16 -2.39
C PRO A 114 -21.33 8.83 -1.37
N ASP A 115 -21.90 9.41 -0.31
CA ASP A 115 -21.15 10.10 0.74
C ASP A 115 -20.62 9.09 1.79
N ILE A 116 -19.30 8.81 1.74
CA ILE A 116 -18.57 7.91 2.67
C ILE A 116 -18.95 8.16 4.14
N LEU A 117 -19.18 9.42 4.52
CA LEU A 117 -19.46 9.82 5.91
C LEU A 117 -20.95 9.72 6.30
N LYS A 118 -21.86 9.30 5.39
CA LYS A 118 -23.32 9.35 5.60
C LYS A 118 -24.11 8.17 4.98
N THR A 119 -23.46 7.15 4.46
CA THR A 119 -24.10 6.01 3.77
C THR A 119 -24.85 5.05 4.71
N THR A 120 -26.03 5.46 5.18
CA THR A 120 -26.89 4.61 6.02
C THR A 120 -27.53 3.46 5.22
N SER A 121 -26.86 2.31 5.21
CA SER A 121 -27.43 0.96 4.99
C SER A 121 -28.20 0.66 3.68
N SER A 122 -28.22 1.59 2.72
CA SER A 122 -28.92 1.45 1.44
C SER A 122 -27.96 1.77 0.30
N VAL A 123 -27.33 0.73 -0.25
CA VAL A 123 -26.34 0.85 -1.33
C VAL A 123 -27.01 1.39 -2.58
N ALA A 124 -26.78 2.68 -2.87
CA ALA A 124 -27.21 3.32 -4.09
C ALA A 124 -26.41 2.74 -5.27
N ARG A 125 -27.00 1.79 -6.00
CA ARG A 125 -26.40 1.25 -7.23
C ARG A 125 -26.28 2.37 -8.26
N PHE A 126 -25.11 2.48 -8.90
CA PHE A 126 -24.96 3.27 -10.12
C PHE A 126 -25.88 2.67 -11.21
N PRO A 127 -26.84 3.43 -11.77
CA PRO A 127 -27.60 3.08 -12.97
C PRO A 127 -26.67 2.81 -14.15
N GLU A 128 -27.04 1.82 -14.96
CA GLU A 128 -26.21 1.35 -16.07
C GLU A 128 -26.15 2.36 -17.22
N SER A 129 -24.95 2.88 -17.48
CA SER A 129 -24.63 3.78 -18.59
C SER A 129 -23.86 3.01 -19.66
N SER A 130 -24.42 2.87 -20.86
CA SER A 130 -23.86 2.05 -21.94
C SER A 130 -22.78 2.78 -22.76
N LYS A 131 -21.91 3.57 -22.12
CA LYS A 131 -21.00 4.51 -22.81
C LYS A 131 -19.59 4.67 -22.20
N LEU A 132 -18.79 3.60 -22.22
CA LEU A 132 -17.33 3.73 -22.36
C LEU A 132 -16.77 2.83 -23.46
N THR A 133 -15.67 3.28 -24.06
CA THR A 133 -14.74 2.55 -24.94
C THR A 133 -15.22 1.19 -25.44
N ALA A 134 -16.19 1.22 -26.36
CA ALA A 134 -16.62 0.04 -27.08
C ALA A 134 -15.42 -0.60 -27.79
N MET A 135 -15.29 -1.93 -27.71
CA MET A 135 -14.23 -2.63 -28.44
C MET A 135 -14.35 -2.34 -29.95
N PRO A 136 -13.24 -2.19 -30.71
CA PRO A 136 -13.30 -1.90 -32.14
C PRO A 136 -14.07 -2.94 -32.98
N ARG A 137 -14.24 -4.15 -32.42
CA ARG A 137 -15.02 -5.28 -32.93
C ARG A 137 -15.24 -6.28 -31.79
N ASP A 138 -16.14 -7.24 -32.02
CA ASP A 138 -16.19 -8.46 -31.19
C ASP A 138 -14.91 -9.28 -31.32
N ILE A 139 -14.56 -9.98 -30.24
CA ILE A 139 -13.48 -10.98 -30.21
C ILE A 139 -14.06 -12.38 -30.41
N THR A 140 -13.38 -13.20 -31.21
CA THR A 140 -13.76 -14.61 -31.40
C THR A 140 -13.24 -15.49 -30.24
N LYS A 141 -13.93 -16.60 -29.97
CA LYS A 141 -13.48 -17.57 -28.94
C LYS A 141 -12.07 -18.12 -29.24
N ASP A 142 -11.72 -18.28 -30.51
CA ASP A 142 -10.42 -18.78 -30.93
C ASP A 142 -9.31 -17.73 -30.75
N GLU A 143 -9.61 -16.44 -30.89
CA GLU A 143 -8.68 -15.36 -30.54
C GLU A 143 -8.46 -15.28 -29.03
N MET A 144 -9.53 -15.32 -28.24
CA MET A 144 -9.45 -15.34 -26.77
C MET A 144 -8.64 -16.54 -26.26
N SER A 145 -8.97 -17.75 -26.74
CA SER A 145 -8.29 -18.99 -26.35
C SER A 145 -6.80 -19.00 -26.74
N ARG A 146 -6.44 -18.50 -27.93
CA ARG A 146 -5.04 -18.36 -28.35
C ARG A 146 -4.30 -17.31 -27.53
N ALA A 147 -4.92 -16.16 -27.23
CA ALA A 147 -4.29 -15.12 -26.43
C ALA A 147 -3.96 -15.63 -25.01
N VAL A 148 -4.92 -16.30 -24.37
CA VAL A 148 -4.76 -16.96 -23.08
C VAL A 148 -3.70 -18.07 -23.11
N THR A 149 -3.70 -18.92 -24.14
CA THR A 149 -2.71 -20.01 -24.25
C THR A 149 -1.29 -19.47 -24.39
N VAL A 150 -1.08 -18.48 -25.27
CA VAL A 150 0.24 -17.84 -25.47
C VAL A 150 0.70 -17.11 -24.21
N ALA A 151 -0.20 -16.41 -23.51
CA ALA A 151 0.15 -15.74 -22.26
C ALA A 151 0.56 -16.73 -21.15
N ARG A 152 -0.16 -17.86 -21.02
CA ARG A 152 0.20 -18.89 -20.04
C ARG A 152 1.56 -19.52 -20.37
N GLN A 153 1.81 -19.82 -21.65
CA GLN A 153 3.11 -20.31 -22.12
C GLN A 153 4.23 -19.29 -21.85
N HIS A 154 3.99 -17.99 -22.06
CA HIS A 154 4.99 -16.97 -21.80
C HIS A 154 5.30 -16.81 -20.30
N VAL A 155 4.30 -16.94 -19.42
CA VAL A 155 4.55 -16.97 -17.97
C VAL A 155 5.25 -18.26 -17.54
N GLU A 156 4.91 -19.39 -18.15
CA GLU A 156 5.65 -20.66 -17.98
C GLU A 156 7.14 -20.47 -18.39
N GLU A 157 7.44 -19.84 -19.53
CA GLU A 157 8.79 -19.49 -19.99
C GLU A 157 9.55 -18.57 -19.01
N ILE A 158 8.90 -17.49 -18.53
CA ILE A 158 9.50 -16.55 -17.56
C ILE A 158 9.84 -17.28 -16.25
N SER A 159 8.95 -18.17 -15.78
CA SER A 159 9.24 -19.00 -14.60
C SER A 159 10.35 -20.04 -14.86
N ALA A 160 10.41 -20.62 -16.07
CA ALA A 160 11.40 -21.64 -16.43
C ALA A 160 12.83 -21.10 -16.67
N PHE A 161 13.03 -19.77 -16.63
CA PHE A 161 14.36 -19.14 -16.66
C PHE A 161 15.29 -19.67 -15.55
N GLU A 162 14.70 -20.21 -14.47
CA GLU A 162 15.30 -21.09 -13.45
C GLU A 162 16.53 -21.89 -13.93
N TRP A 163 16.39 -22.71 -14.97
CA TRP A 163 17.43 -23.70 -15.30
C TRP A 163 18.72 -23.06 -15.83
N HIS A 164 18.61 -21.90 -16.50
CA HIS A 164 19.76 -21.13 -16.96
C HIS A 164 20.31 -20.20 -15.86
N ALA A 165 19.45 -19.71 -14.97
CA ALA A 165 19.84 -18.89 -13.83
C ALA A 165 20.63 -19.68 -12.76
N TRP A 166 20.14 -20.86 -12.38
CA TRP A 166 20.71 -21.68 -11.31
C TRP A 166 22.06 -22.28 -11.70
N THR A 167 22.24 -22.63 -12.98
CA THR A 167 23.52 -23.15 -13.51
C THR A 167 24.60 -22.08 -13.65
N ASN A 168 24.24 -20.79 -13.68
CA ASN A 168 25.16 -19.66 -13.84
C ASN A 168 25.23 -18.73 -12.60
N MET A 169 24.67 -19.14 -11.46
CA MET A 169 24.62 -18.37 -10.20
C MET A 169 24.03 -16.95 -10.36
N LEU A 170 22.90 -16.82 -11.09
CA LEU A 170 22.26 -15.52 -11.35
C LEU A 170 21.36 -15.04 -10.20
N ALA A 171 21.94 -14.88 -9.02
CA ALA A 171 21.28 -14.32 -7.84
C ALA A 171 22.19 -13.28 -7.16
N PRO A 172 21.64 -12.18 -6.60
CA PRO A 172 22.42 -11.18 -5.89
C PRO A 172 23.25 -11.81 -4.77
N TRP A 173 24.54 -11.47 -4.71
CA TRP A 173 25.46 -11.98 -3.69
C TRP A 173 25.01 -11.50 -2.28
N GLN A 174 25.03 -12.41 -1.29
CA GLN A 174 24.55 -12.15 0.07
C GLN A 174 25.35 -11.02 0.76
N ASN A 175 24.67 -10.08 1.42
CA ASN A 175 25.20 -8.80 1.93
C ASN A 175 25.48 -7.72 0.85
N SER A 176 25.10 -7.91 -0.41
CA SER A 176 25.05 -6.82 -1.40
C SER A 176 23.88 -5.88 -1.15
N ALA A 177 23.99 -4.62 -1.59
CA ALA A 177 22.88 -3.67 -1.50
C ALA A 177 21.63 -4.16 -2.28
N ALA A 178 21.82 -4.81 -3.42
CA ALA A 178 20.75 -5.46 -4.19
C ALA A 178 20.08 -6.61 -3.42
N TYR A 179 20.86 -7.50 -2.80
CA TYR A 179 20.34 -8.59 -1.97
C TYR A 179 19.55 -8.03 -0.78
N SER A 180 20.15 -7.11 -0.02
CA SER A 180 19.55 -6.52 1.17
C SER A 180 18.29 -5.71 0.86
N TYR A 181 18.25 -4.98 -0.26
CA TYR A 181 17.03 -4.34 -0.77
C TYR A 181 15.96 -5.40 -1.08
N SER A 182 16.29 -6.43 -1.85
CA SER A 182 15.34 -7.50 -2.23
C SER A 182 14.76 -8.24 -1.02
N ALA A 183 15.54 -8.42 0.05
CA ALA A 183 15.08 -9.03 1.30
C ALA A 183 13.99 -8.19 2.00
N THR A 184 13.98 -6.88 1.78
CA THR A 184 12.89 -6.00 2.26
C THR A 184 11.64 -6.00 1.37
N THR A 185 11.72 -6.60 0.17
CA THR A 185 10.63 -6.67 -0.82
C THR A 185 10.26 -8.10 -1.24
N TYR A 186 10.65 -9.14 -0.48
CA TYR A 186 10.38 -10.53 -0.86
C TYR A 186 8.89 -10.86 -0.98
N ALA A 187 8.50 -11.50 -2.09
CA ALA A 187 7.22 -12.18 -2.19
C ALA A 187 7.20 -13.41 -1.26
N SER A 188 6.26 -13.44 -0.33
CA SER A 188 5.89 -14.66 0.39
C SER A 188 5.38 -15.71 -0.60
N LEU A 189 5.35 -16.99 -0.19
CA LEU A 189 4.86 -18.08 -1.04
C LEU A 189 3.43 -17.83 -1.58
N ILE A 190 2.56 -17.19 -0.79
CA ILE A 190 1.20 -16.83 -1.23
C ILE A 190 1.26 -15.66 -2.21
N GLY A 191 2.01 -14.61 -1.89
CA GLY A 191 2.17 -13.45 -2.78
C GLY A 191 2.80 -13.80 -4.13
N GLN A 192 3.76 -14.73 -4.16
CA GLN A 192 4.35 -15.24 -5.40
C GLN A 192 3.34 -16.07 -6.22
N GLN A 193 2.51 -16.89 -5.57
CA GLN A 193 1.45 -17.67 -6.23
C GLN A 193 0.35 -16.78 -6.81
N GLU A 194 -0.10 -15.75 -6.09
CA GLU A 194 -1.02 -14.74 -6.63
C GLU A 194 -0.32 -13.89 -7.71
N GLY A 195 0.99 -13.66 -7.59
CA GLY A 195 1.83 -12.98 -8.58
C GLY A 195 1.83 -13.63 -9.96
N TRP A 196 2.13 -14.94 -10.01
CA TRP A 196 2.12 -15.68 -11.27
C TRP A 196 0.71 -15.76 -11.89
N LYS A 197 -0.34 -15.86 -11.07
CA LYS A 197 -1.74 -15.75 -11.49
C LYS A 197 -2.06 -14.38 -12.11
N GLY A 198 -1.66 -13.29 -11.45
CA GLY A 198 -1.85 -11.93 -11.94
C GLY A 198 -1.14 -11.71 -13.27
N LEU A 199 0.12 -12.16 -13.38
CA LEU A 199 0.93 -12.03 -14.59
C LEU A 199 0.29 -12.76 -15.80
N GLN A 200 -0.34 -13.92 -15.60
CA GLN A 200 -1.09 -14.60 -16.66
C GLN A 200 -2.27 -13.76 -17.19
N SER A 201 -2.97 -13.03 -16.32
CA SER A 201 -4.04 -12.09 -16.74
C SER A 201 -3.48 -10.89 -17.50
N VAL A 202 -2.35 -10.35 -17.03
CA VAL A 202 -1.69 -9.18 -17.61
C VAL A 202 -1.14 -9.50 -19.00
N GLU A 203 -0.37 -10.58 -19.17
CA GLU A 203 0.15 -10.97 -20.49
C GLU A 203 -0.96 -11.39 -21.46
N ALA A 204 -2.04 -12.01 -20.96
CA ALA A 204 -3.24 -12.25 -21.77
C ALA A 204 -3.86 -10.93 -22.24
N SER A 205 -3.96 -9.94 -21.35
CA SER A 205 -4.46 -8.60 -21.68
C SER A 205 -3.59 -7.92 -22.74
N ARG A 206 -2.25 -7.93 -22.58
CA ARG A 206 -1.30 -7.39 -23.58
C ARG A 206 -1.44 -8.09 -24.92
N LYS A 207 -1.64 -9.42 -24.93
CA LYS A 207 -1.87 -10.18 -26.17
C LYS A 207 -3.22 -9.85 -26.81
N LEU A 208 -4.28 -9.69 -26.02
CA LEU A 208 -5.62 -9.30 -26.48
C LEU A 208 -5.62 -7.89 -27.10
N ALA A 209 -4.94 -6.92 -26.48
CA ALA A 209 -4.81 -5.57 -27.03
C ALA A 209 -4.16 -5.55 -28.42
N ASN A 210 -3.10 -6.34 -28.61
CA ASN A 210 -2.44 -6.50 -29.90
C ASN A 210 -3.33 -7.18 -30.96
N VAL A 211 -4.14 -8.19 -30.58
CA VAL A 211 -5.09 -8.87 -31.49
C VAL A 211 -6.28 -7.99 -31.87
N LEU A 212 -6.72 -7.12 -30.96
CA LEU A 212 -7.81 -6.15 -31.18
C LEU A 212 -7.33 -4.82 -31.78
N LYS A 213 -6.01 -4.60 -31.84
CA LYS A 213 -5.36 -3.33 -32.26
C LYS A 213 -5.86 -2.12 -31.47
N LEU A 214 -5.92 -2.26 -30.15
CA LEU A 214 -6.29 -1.17 -29.24
C LEU A 214 -5.19 -0.10 -29.23
N GLU A 215 -5.56 1.18 -29.24
CA GLU A 215 -4.61 2.25 -28.93
C GLU A 215 -4.14 2.09 -27.47
N PRO A 216 -2.83 2.15 -27.16
CA PRO A 216 -2.30 1.85 -25.82
C PRO A 216 -3.07 2.50 -24.68
N LYS A 217 -3.20 3.82 -24.73
CA LYS A 217 -3.97 4.68 -23.82
C LYS A 217 -5.43 4.25 -23.55
N TYR A 218 -6.03 3.38 -24.37
CA TYR A 218 -7.38 2.81 -24.18
C TYR A 218 -7.38 1.32 -23.83
N ALA A 219 -6.25 0.62 -24.00
CA ALA A 219 -6.16 -0.82 -24.00
C ALA A 219 -6.61 -1.46 -22.68
N GLY A 220 -6.05 -1.00 -21.55
CA GLY A 220 -6.40 -1.49 -20.22
C GLY A 220 -7.84 -1.21 -19.78
N PHE A 221 -8.56 -0.30 -20.44
CA PHE A 221 -9.98 -0.02 -20.18
C PHE A 221 -10.92 -0.84 -21.08
N ALA A 222 -10.68 -0.82 -22.40
CA ALA A 222 -11.53 -1.55 -23.34
C ALA A 222 -11.56 -3.06 -23.05
N LEU A 223 -10.45 -3.63 -22.56
CA LEU A 223 -10.37 -5.03 -22.17
C LEU A 223 -11.19 -5.41 -20.92
N GLN A 224 -11.60 -4.47 -20.08
CA GLN A 224 -12.42 -4.77 -18.88
C GLN A 224 -13.87 -5.14 -19.22
N HIS A 225 -14.25 -5.14 -20.50
CA HIS A 225 -15.48 -5.76 -21.00
C HIS A 225 -15.34 -7.29 -21.13
N LEU A 226 -14.12 -7.84 -21.10
CA LEU A 226 -13.81 -9.26 -21.28
C LEU A 226 -13.55 -9.92 -19.92
N CYS A 227 -14.27 -11.01 -19.64
CA CYS A 227 -14.16 -11.74 -18.37
C CYS A 227 -13.17 -12.91 -18.45
N VAL A 228 -12.21 -12.93 -17.54
CA VAL A 228 -11.24 -14.02 -17.36
C VAL A 228 -11.96 -15.34 -17.03
N LYS A 229 -13.09 -15.25 -16.32
CA LYS A 229 -13.95 -16.38 -15.91
C LYS A 229 -14.45 -17.24 -17.08
N GLU A 230 -14.52 -16.69 -18.28
CA GLU A 230 -14.99 -17.40 -19.48
C GLU A 230 -13.87 -18.12 -20.24
N THR A 231 -12.66 -18.18 -19.65
CA THR A 231 -11.44 -18.68 -20.28
C THR A 231 -10.77 -19.80 -19.47
N ALA A 232 -9.70 -20.37 -20.04
CA ALA A 232 -8.85 -21.34 -19.33
C ALA A 232 -8.09 -20.74 -18.12
N LEU A 233 -8.08 -19.41 -17.94
CA LEU A 233 -7.56 -18.74 -16.74
C LEU A 233 -8.61 -18.58 -15.63
N SER A 234 -9.83 -19.10 -15.77
CA SER A 234 -10.90 -18.94 -14.76
C SER A 234 -10.53 -19.35 -13.32
N SER A 235 -9.51 -20.18 -13.14
CA SER A 235 -8.93 -20.57 -11.85
C SER A 235 -8.03 -19.51 -11.18
N ILE A 236 -7.62 -18.44 -11.88
CA ILE A 236 -6.87 -17.32 -11.29
C ILE A 236 -7.79 -16.39 -10.49
N CYS A 237 -9.09 -16.38 -10.81
CA CYS A 237 -10.05 -15.49 -10.19
C CYS A 237 -10.34 -15.90 -8.75
N ARG A 238 -10.32 -14.92 -7.85
CA ARG A 238 -10.35 -15.17 -6.41
C ARG A 238 -11.70 -15.71 -5.94
N ALA A 239 -11.66 -16.80 -5.17
CA ALA A 239 -12.82 -17.28 -4.45
C ALA A 239 -13.16 -16.33 -3.28
N GLN A 240 -14.44 -16.07 -3.05
CA GLN A 240 -14.90 -15.34 -1.86
C GLN A 240 -14.91 -16.32 -0.67
N PRO A 241 -14.17 -16.07 0.43
CA PRO A 241 -14.20 -16.94 1.61
C PRO A 241 -15.58 -16.91 2.31
N ALA A 242 -15.91 -18.02 2.98
CA ALA A 242 -17.16 -18.14 3.74
C ALA A 242 -17.01 -17.48 5.12
N CYS A 243 -17.91 -16.53 5.44
CA CYS A 243 -17.79 -15.69 6.63
C CYS A 243 -18.76 -16.08 7.75
N ASN A 244 -18.26 -16.09 8.98
CA ASN A 244 -19.09 -16.09 10.18
C ASN A 244 -19.37 -14.64 10.61
N ALA A 245 -20.62 -14.19 10.44
CA ALA A 245 -21.04 -12.85 10.86
C ALA A 245 -20.91 -12.60 12.37
N SER A 246 -20.92 -13.66 13.18
CA SER A 246 -20.73 -13.64 14.64
C SER A 246 -19.27 -13.87 15.08
N ALA A 247 -18.30 -13.77 14.17
CA ALA A 247 -16.89 -13.92 14.52
C ALA A 247 -16.43 -12.80 15.47
N LEU A 248 -15.86 -13.20 16.61
CA LEU A 248 -15.42 -12.29 17.68
C LEU A 248 -14.11 -11.56 17.35
N TYR A 249 -13.25 -12.16 16.52
CA TYR A 249 -11.92 -11.64 16.22
C TYR A 249 -11.69 -11.50 14.71
N ARG A 250 -10.72 -10.65 14.35
CA ARG A 250 -10.21 -10.54 12.97
C ARG A 250 -9.56 -11.86 12.55
N THR A 251 -9.73 -12.26 11.29
CA THR A 251 -8.90 -13.29 10.66
C THR A 251 -7.46 -12.79 10.49
N TYR A 252 -6.48 -13.70 10.41
CA TYR A 252 -5.08 -13.32 10.25
C TYR A 252 -4.73 -12.73 8.87
N ASP A 253 -5.55 -12.98 7.85
CA ASP A 253 -5.44 -12.38 6.52
C ASP A 253 -6.45 -11.25 6.30
N ALA A 254 -7.16 -10.81 7.35
CA ALA A 254 -8.26 -9.83 7.33
C ALA A 254 -9.44 -10.13 6.37
N SER A 255 -9.54 -11.33 5.82
CA SER A 255 -10.76 -11.79 5.14
C SER A 255 -11.98 -11.73 6.07
N CYS A 256 -13.17 -11.53 5.50
CA CYS A 256 -14.42 -11.42 6.28
C CYS A 256 -14.47 -10.25 7.29
N ASN A 257 -13.61 -9.23 7.13
CA ASN A 257 -13.84 -7.92 7.75
C ASN A 257 -15.15 -7.34 7.20
N ASN A 258 -15.18 -7.03 5.90
CA ASN A 258 -16.42 -6.79 5.18
C ASN A 258 -17.17 -8.13 4.95
N LEU A 259 -18.47 -8.17 5.28
CA LEU A 259 -19.29 -9.39 5.17
C LEU A 259 -20.02 -9.52 3.82
N ALA A 260 -20.16 -8.43 3.06
CA ALA A 260 -20.73 -8.43 1.70
C ALA A 260 -19.66 -8.70 0.64
N TYR A 261 -18.43 -8.24 0.87
CA TYR A 261 -17.27 -8.42 0.00
C TYR A 261 -16.08 -9.04 0.77
N PRO A 262 -16.11 -10.35 1.06
CA PRO A 262 -15.16 -11.03 1.96
C PRO A 262 -13.65 -10.89 1.68
N ASN A 263 -13.24 -10.51 0.47
CA ASN A 263 -11.83 -10.25 0.11
C ASN A 263 -11.39 -8.78 0.26
N TRP A 264 -12.28 -7.82 0.58
CA TRP A 264 -11.89 -6.41 0.73
C TRP A 264 -10.99 -6.19 1.95
N GLY A 265 -9.83 -5.57 1.73
CA GLY A 265 -8.80 -5.32 2.74
C GLY A 265 -7.98 -6.55 3.15
N ARG A 266 -8.20 -7.68 2.47
CA ARG A 266 -7.53 -8.97 2.73
C ARG A 266 -6.06 -8.92 2.33
N SER A 267 -5.18 -9.65 3.03
CA SER A 267 -3.77 -9.76 2.63
C SER A 267 -3.59 -10.44 1.27
N ASN A 268 -2.49 -10.12 0.58
CA ASN A 268 -2.17 -10.61 -0.77
C ASN A 268 -3.25 -10.23 -1.81
N SER A 269 -3.73 -8.99 -1.86
CA SER A 269 -4.78 -8.49 -2.77
C SER A 269 -4.28 -7.35 -3.67
N PRO A 270 -4.94 -7.00 -4.79
CA PRO A 270 -4.57 -5.83 -5.58
C PRO A 270 -4.69 -4.53 -4.76
N LEU A 271 -3.78 -3.59 -4.99
CA LEU A 271 -3.95 -2.19 -4.63
C LEU A 271 -5.06 -1.57 -5.49
N GLU A 272 -5.90 -0.72 -4.88
CA GLU A 272 -6.84 0.12 -5.62
C GLU A 272 -6.10 1.28 -6.31
N ARG A 273 -6.83 2.07 -7.11
CA ARG A 273 -6.29 3.28 -7.72
C ARG A 273 -7.22 4.45 -7.50
N ILE A 274 -6.64 5.63 -7.30
CA ILE A 274 -7.37 6.90 -7.31
C ILE A 274 -7.64 7.33 -8.76
N LEU A 275 -6.66 7.10 -9.64
CA LEU A 275 -6.72 7.49 -11.06
C LEU A 275 -6.38 6.34 -12.04
N PRO A 276 -6.78 6.48 -13.32
CA PRO A 276 -6.28 5.66 -14.43
C PRO A 276 -4.75 5.48 -14.42
N PRO A 277 -4.24 4.24 -14.53
CA PRO A 277 -2.79 4.03 -14.65
C PRO A 277 -2.27 4.47 -16.02
N GLN A 278 -1.13 5.16 -16.00
CA GLN A 278 -0.41 5.65 -17.18
C GLN A 278 0.73 4.70 -17.57
N TYR A 279 0.37 3.52 -18.07
CA TYR A 279 1.33 2.57 -18.69
C TYR A 279 1.58 2.91 -20.16
N ALA A 280 2.80 2.66 -20.67
CA ALA A 280 3.16 2.97 -22.07
C ALA A 280 2.41 2.11 -23.11
N ASP A 281 2.10 0.85 -22.78
CA ASP A 281 1.18 -0.01 -23.54
C ASP A 281 -0.27 0.05 -23.01
N GLY A 282 -0.53 0.92 -22.02
CA GLY A 282 -1.79 1.06 -21.30
C GLY A 282 -2.21 -0.15 -20.47
N ILE A 283 -1.31 -1.13 -20.27
CA ILE A 283 -1.60 -2.37 -19.54
C ILE A 283 -0.57 -2.64 -18.46
N TRP A 284 0.73 -2.69 -18.78
CA TRP A 284 1.79 -2.98 -17.81
C TRP A 284 3.20 -2.55 -18.23
N ALA A 285 3.46 -2.18 -19.49
CA ALA A 285 4.76 -1.59 -19.84
C ALA A 285 4.95 -0.29 -19.04
N PRO A 286 6.08 -0.09 -18.32
CA PRO A 286 6.29 1.05 -17.45
C PRO A 286 6.10 2.40 -18.16
N ARG A 287 5.91 3.46 -17.38
CA ARG A 287 5.77 4.81 -17.94
C ARG A 287 7.11 5.31 -18.48
N GLU A 288 7.27 5.26 -19.82
CA GLU A 288 8.54 5.41 -20.52
C GLU A 288 8.54 6.51 -21.61
N TRP A 289 9.71 6.72 -22.21
CA TRP A 289 10.01 7.68 -23.29
C TRP A 289 9.15 7.43 -24.57
N PRO A 290 8.74 8.47 -25.32
CA PRO A 290 9.29 9.83 -25.38
C PRO A 290 8.51 10.87 -24.59
N GLY A 291 9.14 11.40 -23.53
CA GLY A 291 8.58 12.46 -22.69
C GLY A 291 9.47 12.68 -21.47
N LEU A 292 9.38 11.76 -20.53
CA LEU A 292 10.02 11.77 -19.21
C LEU A 292 11.57 11.86 -19.24
N PRO A 293 12.19 12.56 -18.27
CA PRO A 293 13.62 12.48 -18.00
C PRO A 293 14.05 11.12 -17.42
N PRO A 294 15.34 10.73 -17.51
CA PRO A 294 15.89 9.57 -16.79
C PRO A 294 15.70 9.72 -15.28
N VAL A 295 15.58 8.60 -14.56
CA VAL A 295 15.32 8.65 -13.11
C VAL A 295 16.51 9.13 -12.31
N ASP A 296 17.73 8.72 -12.67
CA ASP A 296 18.97 9.16 -12.03
C ASP A 296 19.17 10.69 -12.17
N THR A 297 18.83 11.27 -13.33
CA THR A 297 18.82 12.73 -13.53
C THR A 297 17.78 13.44 -12.63
N VAL A 298 16.69 12.76 -12.25
CA VAL A 298 15.62 13.32 -11.39
C VAL A 298 15.90 13.11 -9.91
N SER A 299 16.54 12.01 -9.47
CA SER A 299 16.84 11.83 -8.04
C SER A 299 17.82 12.88 -7.52
N ARG A 300 18.75 13.35 -8.37
CA ARG A 300 19.58 14.56 -8.18
C ARG A 300 18.81 15.87 -7.90
N ILE A 301 17.47 15.85 -7.80
CA ILE A 301 16.67 16.96 -7.28
C ILE A 301 16.88 17.16 -5.76
N VAL A 302 17.21 16.11 -5.01
CA VAL A 302 17.41 16.14 -3.55
C VAL A 302 18.85 16.48 -3.17
N GLN A 303 19.06 16.88 -1.91
CA GLN A 303 20.39 17.15 -1.33
C GLN A 303 20.43 16.69 0.12
N ASP A 304 21.60 16.26 0.61
CA ASP A 304 21.80 15.97 2.03
C ASP A 304 22.04 17.28 2.80
N VAL A 305 21.04 17.70 3.58
CA VAL A 305 21.07 18.88 4.43
C VAL A 305 20.48 18.51 5.77
N ASP A 306 21.27 18.58 6.85
CA ASP A 306 20.76 18.40 8.22
C ASP A 306 19.96 19.64 8.63
N TYR A 307 18.67 19.63 8.29
CA TYR A 307 17.71 20.67 8.62
C TYR A 307 16.57 20.08 9.46
N PRO A 308 16.80 19.89 10.77
CA PRO A 308 15.84 19.24 11.66
C PRO A 308 14.57 20.07 11.90
N ASP A 309 13.45 19.36 12.06
CA ASP A 309 12.17 19.92 12.50
C ASP A 309 12.28 20.40 13.96
N ASN A 310 11.56 21.47 14.33
CA ASN A 310 11.62 22.10 15.65
C ASN A 310 10.46 21.73 16.61
N GLN A 311 9.56 20.87 16.17
CA GLN A 311 8.37 20.40 16.90
C GLN A 311 8.20 18.87 16.83
N LEU A 312 8.76 18.19 15.82
CA LEU A 312 8.60 16.76 15.62
C LEU A 312 9.82 15.96 16.07
N THR A 313 9.58 14.92 16.87
CA THR A 313 10.63 13.95 17.21
C THR A 313 10.79 12.92 16.09
N ILE A 314 11.94 12.25 16.06
CA ILE A 314 12.24 11.18 15.09
C ILE A 314 11.21 10.02 15.16
N THR A 315 10.45 9.92 16.27
CA THR A 315 9.30 9.04 16.42
C THR A 315 8.20 9.28 15.38
N VAL A 316 8.04 10.47 14.77
CA VAL A 316 7.09 10.64 13.64
C VAL A 316 7.49 9.75 12.46
N MET A 317 8.78 9.73 12.12
CA MET A 317 9.31 8.96 11.01
C MET A 317 9.21 7.45 11.32
N HIS A 318 9.66 7.02 12.49
CA HIS A 318 9.58 5.62 12.91
C HIS A 318 8.13 5.12 13.03
N TRP A 319 7.20 5.94 13.56
CA TRP A 319 5.78 5.58 13.68
C TRP A 319 5.09 5.52 12.32
N GLY A 320 5.32 6.52 11.45
CA GLY A 320 4.80 6.53 10.08
C GLY A 320 5.24 5.29 9.31
N GLN A 321 6.50 4.85 9.49
CA GLN A 321 7.00 3.63 8.89
C GLN A 321 6.43 2.34 9.52
N LEU A 322 6.23 2.29 10.84
CA LEU A 322 5.54 1.17 11.50
C LEU A 322 4.10 1.02 10.96
N VAL A 323 3.38 2.13 10.83
CA VAL A 323 2.05 2.23 10.20
C VAL A 323 2.09 1.79 8.74
N ALA A 324 3.08 2.24 7.98
CA ALA A 324 3.26 1.86 6.57
C ALA A 324 3.51 0.35 6.44
N HIS A 325 4.25 -0.23 7.39
CA HIS A 325 4.55 -1.65 7.41
C HIS A 325 3.39 -2.51 7.94
N ASP A 326 2.44 -1.94 8.67
CA ASP A 326 1.21 -2.62 9.07
C ASP A 326 0.28 -2.84 7.87
N ILE A 327 0.05 -1.78 7.08
CA ILE A 327 -0.98 -1.73 6.04
C ILE A 327 -0.47 -1.91 4.59
N THR A 328 0.83 -1.74 4.33
CA THR A 328 1.40 -1.85 2.97
C THR A 328 2.62 -2.76 2.90
N HIS A 329 2.64 -3.64 1.91
CA HIS A 329 3.83 -4.38 1.50
C HIS A 329 3.69 -4.73 0.01
N VAL A 330 4.40 -4.04 -0.88
CA VAL A 330 4.42 -4.39 -2.32
C VAL A 330 5.68 -5.19 -2.63
N PRO A 331 5.59 -6.52 -2.80
CA PRO A 331 6.77 -7.32 -3.07
C PRO A 331 7.24 -7.20 -4.53
N THR A 332 8.46 -7.65 -4.78
CA THR A 332 9.06 -7.89 -6.10
C THR A 332 8.98 -9.37 -6.48
N PHE A 333 8.97 -9.67 -7.77
CA PHE A 333 9.00 -11.06 -8.24
C PHE A 333 10.29 -11.79 -7.79
N LEU A 334 10.17 -13.11 -7.59
CA LEU A 334 11.27 -14.00 -7.16
C LEU A 334 11.33 -15.23 -8.08
N ASN A 335 12.55 -15.74 -8.29
CA ASN A 335 12.84 -16.94 -9.08
C ASN A 335 13.66 -17.92 -8.20
N ASN A 336 12.95 -18.64 -7.32
CA ASN A 336 13.45 -19.42 -6.17
C ASN A 336 14.35 -18.67 -5.15
N SER A 337 14.85 -17.50 -5.52
CA SER A 337 15.67 -16.56 -4.79
C SER A 337 15.41 -15.15 -5.33
N ALA A 338 16.13 -14.15 -4.79
CA ALA A 338 16.16 -12.81 -5.35
C ALA A 338 16.60 -12.83 -6.84
N ILE A 339 15.89 -12.08 -7.68
CA ILE A 339 16.29 -11.85 -9.07
C ILE A 339 17.43 -10.82 -9.08
N GLN A 340 18.45 -11.05 -9.92
CA GLN A 340 19.54 -10.11 -10.16
C GLN A 340 19.37 -9.40 -11.51
N CYS A 341 19.59 -8.09 -11.54
CA CYS A 341 19.45 -7.24 -12.72
C CYS A 341 20.72 -6.44 -13.07
N CYS A 342 21.58 -6.17 -12.07
CA CYS A 342 22.91 -5.60 -12.26
C CYS A 342 23.98 -6.53 -11.66
N THR A 343 25.22 -6.45 -12.14
CA THR A 343 26.36 -7.11 -11.52
C THR A 343 26.65 -6.51 -10.13
N GLY A 344 27.43 -7.21 -9.30
CA GLY A 344 27.77 -6.73 -7.95
C GLY A 344 28.57 -5.42 -7.92
N ASP A 345 29.28 -5.11 -9.01
CA ASP A 345 30.00 -3.85 -9.27
C ASP A 345 29.13 -2.78 -9.95
N GLY A 346 27.81 -2.98 -10.05
CA GLY A 346 26.87 -1.97 -10.55
C GLY A 346 26.92 -1.78 -12.07
N LYS A 347 27.14 -2.85 -12.84
CA LYS A 347 27.06 -2.87 -14.31
C LYS A 347 25.85 -3.65 -14.82
N TYR A 348 25.46 -3.42 -16.06
CA TYR A 348 24.43 -4.21 -16.72
C TYR A 348 24.84 -5.68 -16.87
N LEU A 349 23.88 -6.59 -16.65
CA LEU A 349 23.98 -7.98 -17.09
C LEU A 349 23.90 -8.07 -18.62
N SER A 350 24.46 -9.13 -19.21
CA SER A 350 24.27 -9.41 -20.64
C SER A 350 22.83 -9.88 -20.91
N PRO A 351 22.27 -9.70 -22.13
CA PRO A 351 20.87 -10.01 -22.43
C PRO A 351 20.45 -11.45 -22.10
N GLU A 352 21.38 -12.40 -22.16
CA GLU A 352 21.18 -13.83 -21.87
C GLU A 352 21.10 -14.12 -20.35
N ARG A 353 21.61 -13.19 -19.53
CA ARG A 353 21.62 -13.26 -18.06
C ARG A 353 20.54 -12.38 -17.42
N THR A 354 20.01 -11.39 -18.13
CA THR A 354 18.97 -10.49 -17.64
C THR A 354 17.62 -11.20 -17.57
N HIS A 355 17.03 -11.27 -16.38
CA HIS A 355 15.71 -11.88 -16.18
C HIS A 355 14.61 -11.05 -16.87
N PRO A 356 13.57 -11.64 -17.50
CA PRO A 356 12.45 -10.90 -18.11
C PRO A 356 11.59 -10.04 -17.17
N LEU A 357 11.93 -9.97 -15.88
CA LEU A 357 11.25 -9.18 -14.84
C LEU A 357 12.20 -8.13 -14.21
N CYS A 358 13.41 -8.01 -14.76
CA CYS A 358 14.33 -6.94 -14.45
C CYS A 358 13.87 -5.64 -15.11
N PHE A 359 13.99 -4.57 -14.35
CA PHE A 359 13.75 -3.20 -14.80
C PHE A 359 14.78 -2.32 -14.09
N PRO A 360 16.09 -2.51 -14.33
CA PRO A 360 17.15 -1.79 -13.63
C PRO A 360 17.06 -0.28 -13.90
N ILE A 361 17.58 0.51 -12.97
CA ILE A 361 17.71 1.97 -13.13
C ILE A 361 19.06 2.23 -13.81
N ASP A 362 19.04 2.96 -14.93
CA ASP A 362 20.25 3.49 -15.56
C ASP A 362 20.85 4.60 -14.71
N VAL A 363 22.18 4.69 -14.66
CA VAL A 363 22.91 5.67 -13.84
C VAL A 363 23.84 6.45 -14.77
N ASP A 364 23.59 7.74 -14.90
CA ASP A 364 24.20 8.63 -15.88
C ASP A 364 25.72 8.66 -15.69
N HIS A 365 26.49 8.69 -16.78
CA HIS A 365 27.95 8.78 -16.73
C HIS A 365 28.47 10.11 -16.14
N ASP A 366 27.61 11.12 -15.97
CA ASP A 366 27.91 12.39 -15.30
C ASP A 366 27.40 12.47 -13.85
N ASN A 367 26.83 11.38 -13.30
CA ASN A 367 26.49 11.31 -11.88
C ASN A 367 27.77 11.37 -11.03
N GLU A 368 27.98 12.49 -10.34
CA GLU A 368 29.22 12.78 -9.58
C GLU A 368 29.51 11.74 -8.50
N PHE A 369 28.48 11.24 -7.79
CA PHE A 369 28.67 10.25 -6.73
C PHE A 369 28.95 8.84 -7.27
N TYR A 370 28.22 8.38 -8.29
CA TYR A 370 28.32 7.00 -8.77
C TYR A 370 29.41 6.76 -9.81
N SER A 371 29.74 7.78 -10.61
CA SER A 371 30.81 7.69 -11.63
C SER A 371 32.19 7.43 -11.04
N GLN A 372 32.51 7.94 -9.84
CA GLN A 372 33.79 7.71 -9.14
C GLN A 372 34.02 6.23 -8.79
N PHE A 373 32.94 5.46 -8.61
CA PHE A 373 32.96 4.01 -8.37
C PHE A 373 32.78 3.20 -9.67
N GLY A 374 32.53 3.88 -10.80
CA GLY A 374 32.22 3.26 -12.08
C GLY A 374 30.85 2.59 -12.12
N VAL A 375 29.91 2.91 -11.22
CA VAL A 375 28.54 2.36 -11.29
C VAL A 375 27.81 2.94 -12.51
N SER A 376 27.01 2.11 -13.17
CA SER A 376 26.19 2.47 -14.34
C SER A 376 24.91 1.62 -14.44
N CYS A 377 24.41 1.08 -13.31
CA CYS A 377 23.26 0.20 -13.20
C CYS A 377 22.89 0.03 -11.73
N HIS A 378 21.67 0.38 -11.34
CA HIS A 378 21.10 0.04 -10.03
C HIS A 378 20.06 -1.07 -10.12
N ASP A 379 20.19 -2.06 -9.25
CA ASP A 379 19.40 -3.29 -9.32
C ASP A 379 17.96 -3.04 -8.90
N PHE A 380 17.02 -3.35 -9.81
CA PHE A 380 15.61 -3.14 -9.59
C PHE A 380 14.77 -4.18 -10.34
N VAL A 381 13.92 -4.86 -9.58
CA VAL A 381 12.99 -5.89 -10.06
C VAL A 381 11.57 -5.33 -10.04
N ARG A 382 10.77 -5.67 -11.06
CA ARG A 382 9.36 -5.24 -11.14
C ARG A 382 8.52 -5.77 -9.97
N SER A 383 7.56 -4.96 -9.53
CA SER A 383 6.64 -5.34 -8.46
C SER A 383 5.64 -6.41 -8.90
N VAL A 384 5.25 -7.25 -7.96
CA VAL A 384 4.29 -8.34 -8.17
C VAL A 384 2.92 -7.76 -8.54
N VAL A 385 2.28 -8.32 -9.56
CA VAL A 385 0.93 -7.96 -10.01
C VAL A 385 -0.09 -8.98 -9.51
N ALA A 386 -1.25 -8.52 -9.04
CA ALA A 386 -2.30 -9.37 -8.49
C ALA A 386 -3.37 -9.72 -9.55
N PRO A 387 -4.14 -10.81 -9.36
CA PRO A 387 -5.39 -11.01 -10.07
C PRO A 387 -6.40 -9.96 -9.62
N ARG A 388 -7.16 -9.38 -10.56
CA ARG A 388 -8.20 -8.41 -10.23
C ARG A 388 -9.40 -9.07 -9.54
N GLU A 389 -9.91 -8.46 -8.47
CA GLU A 389 -11.09 -8.92 -7.72
C GLU A 389 -12.39 -8.92 -8.57
N ASP A 390 -12.41 -8.19 -9.69
CA ASP A 390 -13.51 -8.18 -10.65
C ASP A 390 -13.47 -9.32 -11.69
N CYS A 391 -12.39 -10.11 -11.73
CA CYS A 391 -12.18 -11.23 -12.66
C CYS A 391 -12.22 -10.82 -14.16
N LYS A 392 -11.81 -9.59 -14.48
CA LYS A 392 -11.72 -9.06 -15.86
C LYS A 392 -10.28 -8.93 -16.35
N PHE A 393 -10.11 -8.90 -17.67
CA PHE A 393 -8.86 -8.49 -18.32
C PHE A 393 -8.71 -6.96 -18.23
N GLY A 394 -7.49 -6.42 -18.37
CA GLY A 394 -7.27 -4.99 -18.21
C GLY A 394 -5.79 -4.63 -18.00
N TYR A 395 -5.55 -3.52 -17.31
CA TYR A 395 -4.23 -3.16 -16.82
C TYR A 395 -3.81 -3.98 -15.58
N ALA A 396 -2.52 -3.96 -15.29
CA ALA A 396 -1.91 -4.53 -14.10
C ALA A 396 -2.19 -3.69 -12.86
N ASP A 397 -2.56 -4.36 -11.78
CA ASP A 397 -2.73 -3.80 -10.44
C ASP A 397 -1.75 -4.52 -9.48
N GLN A 398 -0.91 -3.77 -8.76
CA GLN A 398 0.15 -4.34 -7.94
C GLN A 398 -0.39 -4.98 -6.66
N LEU A 399 0.28 -6.03 -6.19
CA LEU A 399 -0.09 -6.79 -5.01
C LEU A 399 0.28 -6.05 -3.71
N ASN A 400 -0.68 -5.84 -2.81
CA ASN A 400 -0.41 -5.62 -1.39
C ASN A 400 -0.39 -6.98 -0.67
N GLN A 401 0.78 -7.37 -0.15
CA GLN A 401 1.00 -8.61 0.58
C GLN A 401 0.49 -8.56 2.03
N ASN A 402 0.34 -7.37 2.62
CA ASN A 402 -0.17 -7.21 3.98
C ASN A 402 -1.69 -6.97 4.00
N THR A 403 -2.31 -7.12 5.17
CA THR A 403 -3.69 -6.64 5.42
C THR A 403 -3.78 -5.14 5.13
N ALA A 404 -4.94 -4.66 4.67
CA ALA A 404 -5.11 -3.21 4.46
C ALA A 404 -5.38 -2.47 5.78
N TYR A 405 -5.96 -3.15 6.76
CA TYR A 405 -6.41 -2.56 8.02
C TYR A 405 -5.25 -2.34 9.00
N LEU A 406 -5.36 -1.30 9.82
CA LEU A 406 -4.50 -1.11 10.99
C LEU A 406 -4.87 -2.13 12.08
N ASP A 407 -4.40 -3.37 11.93
CA ASP A 407 -4.69 -4.47 12.84
C ASP A 407 -3.46 -5.09 13.52
N ALA A 408 -2.32 -4.40 13.47
CA ALA A 408 -1.05 -4.82 14.04
C ALA A 408 -0.50 -6.10 13.40
N SER A 409 -0.83 -6.35 12.12
CA SER A 409 -0.18 -7.36 11.27
C SER A 409 1.35 -7.21 11.22
N VAL A 410 1.90 -6.00 11.40
CA VAL A 410 3.34 -5.73 11.56
C VAL A 410 3.95 -6.47 12.77
N ILE A 411 3.16 -6.70 13.81
CA ILE A 411 3.53 -7.46 15.03
C ILE A 411 3.08 -8.93 14.93
N TYR A 412 1.86 -9.19 14.44
CA TYR A 412 1.21 -10.51 14.50
C TYR A 412 1.24 -11.35 13.22
N GLY A 413 1.56 -10.74 12.08
CA GLY A 413 1.61 -11.37 10.76
C GLY A 413 0.29 -11.34 10.00
N SER A 414 0.38 -10.99 8.71
CA SER A 414 -0.72 -10.98 7.73
C SER A 414 -1.14 -12.37 7.21
N THR A 415 -0.73 -13.46 7.89
CA THR A 415 -1.18 -14.84 7.62
C THR A 415 -1.19 -15.67 8.89
N GLU A 416 -2.07 -16.68 8.95
CA GLU A 416 -2.14 -17.60 10.10
C GLU A 416 -0.83 -18.37 10.32
N LYS A 417 -0.10 -18.74 9.26
CA LYS A 417 1.19 -19.44 9.38
C LYS A 417 2.22 -18.61 10.14
N VAL A 418 2.31 -17.31 9.87
CA VAL A 418 3.24 -16.39 10.55
C VAL A 418 2.77 -16.15 11.99
N ALA A 419 1.49 -15.86 12.22
CA ALA A 419 0.97 -15.67 13.57
C ALA A 419 1.19 -16.91 14.47
N ARG A 420 0.97 -18.11 13.92
CA ARG A 420 1.22 -19.38 14.61
C ARG A 420 2.69 -19.65 14.88
N SER A 421 3.64 -19.13 14.09
CA SER A 421 5.08 -19.31 14.36
C SER A 421 5.63 -18.34 15.42
N LEU A 422 4.95 -17.21 15.63
CA LEU A 422 5.31 -16.17 16.59
C LEU A 422 4.78 -16.43 18.01
N ARG A 423 3.77 -17.30 18.20
CA ARG A 423 3.16 -17.59 19.51
C ARG A 423 3.96 -18.57 20.37
N GLU A 424 3.95 -18.35 21.68
CA GLU A 424 4.53 -19.25 22.69
C GLU A 424 3.61 -20.43 23.02
N TYR A 425 2.29 -20.25 22.86
CA TYR A 425 1.23 -21.18 23.29
C TYR A 425 1.21 -21.45 24.81
N ALA A 426 1.68 -20.48 25.59
CA ALA A 426 1.51 -20.42 27.03
C ALA A 426 1.06 -19.01 27.45
N GLY A 427 -0.05 -18.93 28.20
CA GLY A 427 -0.56 -17.68 28.78
C GLY A 427 -0.97 -16.58 27.78
N GLY A 428 -1.23 -16.93 26.52
CA GLY A 428 -1.53 -16.01 25.42
C GLY A 428 -0.32 -15.26 24.87
N ARG A 429 0.90 -15.68 25.23
CA ARG A 429 2.14 -14.95 24.92
C ARG A 429 2.66 -15.19 23.51
N MET A 430 3.41 -14.20 23.04
CA MET A 430 4.29 -14.27 21.88
C MET A 430 5.69 -14.73 22.34
N ARG A 431 6.38 -15.48 21.49
CA ARG A 431 7.77 -15.92 21.71
C ARG A 431 8.69 -14.71 21.88
N VAL A 432 9.78 -14.93 22.60
CA VAL A 432 10.86 -13.97 22.82
C VAL A 432 12.21 -14.68 22.73
N THR A 433 13.29 -13.92 22.60
CA THR A 433 14.63 -14.36 22.97
C THR A 433 15.08 -13.58 24.21
N VAL A 434 15.75 -14.24 25.15
CA VAL A 434 16.24 -13.63 26.40
C VAL A 434 17.77 -13.67 26.40
N ILE A 435 18.39 -12.53 26.70
CA ILE A 435 19.84 -12.30 26.72
C ILE A 435 20.23 -11.86 28.13
N GLY A 436 21.41 -12.25 28.62
CA GLY A 436 21.93 -11.83 29.94
C GLY A 436 21.25 -12.47 31.17
N GLY A 437 19.95 -12.76 31.06
CA GLY A 437 19.11 -13.37 32.10
C GLY A 437 17.69 -12.76 32.13
N ASP A 438 17.59 -11.50 31.72
CA ASP A 438 16.40 -10.64 31.83
C ASP A 438 16.09 -9.85 30.54
N TYR A 439 17.10 -9.44 29.76
CA TYR A 439 16.91 -8.62 28.57
C TYR A 439 16.14 -9.35 27.45
N VAL A 440 14.84 -9.03 27.34
CA VAL A 440 13.88 -9.59 26.38
C VAL A 440 13.96 -8.88 25.02
N VAL A 441 14.21 -9.62 23.95
CA VAL A 441 14.14 -9.15 22.55
C VAL A 441 13.20 -10.02 21.69
N LEU A 442 13.01 -9.62 20.43
CA LEU A 442 12.28 -10.41 19.43
C LEU A 442 12.87 -11.83 19.29
N PRO A 443 12.07 -12.85 18.92
CA PRO A 443 12.60 -14.16 18.55
C PRO A 443 13.66 -14.01 17.46
N VAL A 444 14.75 -14.77 17.59
CA VAL A 444 15.79 -14.86 16.55
C VAL A 444 15.59 -16.08 15.66
N ASP A 445 16.03 -15.95 14.41
CA ASP A 445 16.07 -17.02 13.41
C ASP A 445 17.45 -17.05 12.75
N PRO A 446 18.28 -18.07 13.03
CA PRO A 446 19.64 -18.18 12.51
C PRO A 446 19.72 -18.74 11.09
N ASP A 447 18.63 -19.27 10.53
CA ASP A 447 18.58 -19.80 9.17
C ASP A 447 18.26 -18.69 8.14
N ARG A 448 17.76 -17.53 8.60
CA ARG A 448 17.60 -16.33 7.78
C ARG A 448 18.94 -15.78 7.30
N LYS A 449 18.93 -15.31 6.06
CA LYS A 449 20.09 -14.68 5.40
C LYS A 449 19.89 -13.20 5.08
N ASP A 450 18.70 -12.67 5.40
CA ASP A 450 18.26 -11.29 5.16
C ASP A 450 19.18 -10.24 5.80
N CYS A 451 19.84 -10.61 6.91
CA CYS A 451 20.68 -9.73 7.71
C CYS A 451 22.17 -9.86 7.36
N ILE A 452 22.89 -8.75 7.50
CA ILE A 452 24.32 -8.68 7.22
C ILE A 452 25.11 -9.37 8.35
N SER A 453 26.10 -10.18 7.97
CA SER A 453 27.03 -10.84 8.90
C SER A 453 28.47 -10.78 8.39
N ASP A 454 29.38 -10.34 9.26
CA ASP A 454 30.84 -10.43 9.06
C ASP A 454 31.45 -11.67 9.73
N GLU A 455 30.70 -12.33 10.62
CA GLU A 455 31.09 -13.53 11.36
C GLU A 455 30.05 -14.65 11.15
N TYR A 456 30.35 -15.89 11.56
CA TYR A 456 29.37 -16.98 11.53
C TYR A 456 28.28 -16.79 12.62
N GLY A 457 27.14 -16.20 12.26
CA GLY A 457 25.92 -16.23 13.09
C GLY A 457 25.17 -14.91 13.29
N SER A 458 24.88 -14.15 12.22
CA SER A 458 23.91 -13.04 12.28
C SER A 458 22.54 -13.52 12.74
N GLN A 459 22.12 -13.10 13.93
CA GLN A 459 20.79 -13.40 14.44
C GLN A 459 19.79 -12.36 13.92
N CYS A 460 19.11 -12.68 12.82
CA CYS A 460 17.96 -11.90 12.38
C CYS A 460 16.82 -12.01 13.40
N PHE A 461 16.13 -10.90 13.67
CA PHE A 461 14.88 -10.94 14.41
C PHE A 461 13.69 -11.35 13.53
N VAL A 462 12.65 -11.89 14.18
CA VAL A 462 11.39 -12.33 13.58
C VAL A 462 10.23 -11.56 14.19
N ALA A 463 9.37 -11.01 13.33
CA ALA A 463 8.12 -10.35 13.70
C ALA A 463 7.01 -10.69 12.68
N GLY A 464 5.86 -10.02 12.78
CA GLY A 464 4.74 -10.17 11.84
C GLY A 464 5.07 -9.75 10.41
N ASP A 465 5.82 -8.67 10.23
CA ASP A 465 6.38 -8.26 8.94
C ASP A 465 7.88 -8.62 8.81
N GLN A 466 8.29 -9.03 7.62
CA GLN A 466 9.67 -9.45 7.32
C GLN A 466 10.69 -8.31 7.33
N ARG A 467 10.27 -7.06 7.09
CA ARG A 467 11.12 -5.85 7.07
C ARG A 467 11.59 -5.40 8.45
N VAL A 468 11.24 -6.11 9.53
CA VAL A 468 11.61 -5.75 10.92
C VAL A 468 13.08 -5.37 11.08
N ASN A 469 14.00 -6.10 10.44
CA ASN A 469 15.45 -5.86 10.51
C ASN A 469 15.97 -4.72 9.61
N GLN A 470 15.12 -4.06 8.81
CA GLN A 470 15.53 -3.13 7.74
C GLN A 470 16.51 -2.05 8.24
N TYR A 471 16.26 -1.52 9.44
CA TYR A 471 17.22 -0.73 10.22
C TYR A 471 16.84 -0.80 11.71
N THR A 472 17.75 -0.33 12.56
CA THR A 472 17.65 -0.45 14.02
C THR A 472 16.42 0.23 14.62
N GLY A 473 16.06 1.43 14.15
CA GLY A 473 14.94 2.20 14.72
C GLY A 473 13.57 1.51 14.59
N LEU A 474 13.27 0.95 13.41
CA LEU A 474 12.08 0.13 13.22
C LEU A 474 12.10 -1.10 14.15
N THR A 475 13.24 -1.80 14.23
CA THR A 475 13.41 -2.98 15.09
C THR A 475 13.09 -2.66 16.56
N VAL A 476 13.53 -1.49 17.07
CA VAL A 476 13.26 -1.03 18.44
C VAL A 476 11.75 -0.92 18.71
N LEU A 477 10.96 -0.37 17.78
CA LEU A 477 9.50 -0.32 17.92
C LEU A 477 8.88 -1.73 17.97
N HIS A 478 9.32 -2.66 17.10
CA HIS A 478 8.84 -4.05 17.13
C HIS A 478 9.14 -4.74 18.49
N ILE A 479 10.32 -4.51 19.08
CA ILE A 479 10.67 -5.04 20.41
C ILE A 479 9.74 -4.45 21.50
N VAL A 480 9.48 -3.14 21.48
CA VAL A 480 8.58 -2.48 22.45
C VAL A 480 7.16 -3.05 22.37
N TRP A 481 6.61 -3.20 21.16
CA TRP A 481 5.26 -3.75 20.98
C TRP A 481 5.15 -5.23 21.37
N LEU A 482 6.19 -6.03 21.13
CA LEU A 482 6.26 -7.42 21.61
C LEU A 482 6.25 -7.50 23.14
N ARG A 483 7.11 -6.72 23.82
CA ARG A 483 7.15 -6.63 25.30
C ARG A 483 5.79 -6.20 25.84
N LEU A 484 5.13 -5.23 25.19
CA LEU A 484 3.83 -4.73 25.59
C LEU A 484 2.72 -5.78 25.47
N HIS A 485 2.69 -6.58 24.39
CA HIS A 485 1.78 -7.74 24.25
C HIS A 485 1.97 -8.71 25.42
N ASN A 486 3.19 -9.18 25.67
CA ASN A 486 3.45 -10.15 26.74
C ASN A 486 3.13 -9.59 28.13
N LYS A 487 3.33 -8.28 28.36
CA LYS A 487 2.86 -7.60 29.58
C LYS A 487 1.34 -7.63 29.72
N TYR A 488 0.58 -7.30 28.67
CA TYR A 488 -0.88 -7.34 28.70
C TYR A 488 -1.43 -8.77 28.87
N ALA A 489 -0.86 -9.76 28.17
CA ALA A 489 -1.26 -11.17 28.30
C ALA A 489 -1.11 -11.68 29.75
N ASN A 490 0.05 -11.44 30.37
CA ASN A 490 0.28 -11.76 31.79
C ASN A 490 -0.72 -11.02 32.71
N GLN A 491 -1.02 -9.75 32.44
CA GLN A 491 -2.00 -8.97 33.24
C GLN A 491 -3.44 -9.49 33.07
N LEU A 492 -3.85 -9.91 31.87
CA LEU A 492 -5.17 -10.47 31.61
C LEU A 492 -5.34 -11.85 32.24
N ALA A 493 -4.29 -12.69 32.27
CA ALA A 493 -4.31 -14.00 32.93
C ALA A 493 -4.50 -13.89 34.46
N LEU A 494 -3.95 -12.85 35.09
CA LEU A 494 -4.15 -12.58 36.52
C LEU A 494 -5.59 -12.13 36.85
N VAL A 495 -6.23 -11.37 35.94
CA VAL A 495 -7.60 -10.86 36.12
C VAL A 495 -8.66 -11.88 35.68
N ASN A 496 -8.31 -12.76 34.73
CA ASN A 496 -9.18 -13.80 34.18
C ASN A 496 -8.52 -15.19 34.24
N PRO A 497 -8.34 -15.82 35.42
CA PRO A 497 -7.71 -17.13 35.56
C PRO A 497 -8.43 -18.27 34.82
N GLN A 498 -9.65 -18.04 34.34
CA GLN A 498 -10.47 -18.97 33.57
C GLN A 498 -10.28 -18.88 32.04
N TRP A 499 -9.51 -17.92 31.52
CA TRP A 499 -9.23 -17.81 30.08
C TRP A 499 -8.09 -18.76 29.65
N ASP A 500 -8.21 -19.34 28.47
CA ASP A 500 -7.16 -20.18 27.86
C ASP A 500 -6.15 -19.35 27.04
N ASP A 501 -5.14 -20.02 26.48
CA ASP A 501 -4.09 -19.38 25.66
C ASP A 501 -4.66 -18.66 24.43
N GLU A 502 -5.68 -19.21 23.78
CA GLU A 502 -6.27 -18.59 22.59
C GLU A 502 -7.04 -17.34 22.96
N GLN A 503 -7.86 -17.39 24.02
CA GLN A 503 -8.61 -16.23 24.48
C GLN A 503 -7.66 -15.12 25.00
N LEU A 504 -6.63 -15.49 25.78
CA LEU A 504 -5.62 -14.54 26.23
C LEU A 504 -4.87 -13.91 25.05
N TYR A 505 -4.43 -14.71 24.06
CA TYR A 505 -3.75 -14.20 22.87
C TYR A 505 -4.64 -13.25 22.06
N GLN A 506 -5.88 -13.64 21.77
CA GLN A 506 -6.77 -12.86 20.89
C GLN A 506 -7.25 -11.56 21.56
N GLU A 507 -7.59 -11.56 22.85
CA GLU A 507 -7.95 -10.32 23.56
C GLU A 507 -6.74 -9.40 23.73
N THR A 508 -5.53 -9.95 23.95
CA THR A 508 -4.30 -9.16 23.99
C THR A 508 -4.00 -8.54 22.61
N LYS A 509 -4.09 -9.33 21.52
CA LYS A 509 -3.95 -8.84 20.15
C LYS A 509 -4.95 -7.72 19.88
N LYS A 510 -6.23 -7.92 20.19
CA LYS A 510 -7.31 -6.94 20.03
C LYS A 510 -7.00 -5.61 20.73
N ILE A 511 -6.49 -5.64 21.97
CA ILE A 511 -6.06 -4.46 22.72
C ILE A 511 -4.85 -3.77 22.07
N VAL A 512 -3.86 -4.53 21.59
CA VAL A 512 -2.68 -3.97 20.91
C VAL A 512 -3.03 -3.38 19.54
N SER A 513 -3.89 -4.01 18.75
CA SER A 513 -4.43 -3.43 17.51
C SER A 513 -5.16 -2.12 17.81
N ALA A 514 -6.01 -2.08 18.85
CA ALA A 514 -6.71 -0.87 19.28
C ALA A 514 -5.76 0.25 19.73
N LEU A 515 -4.62 -0.10 20.35
CA LEU A 515 -3.56 0.85 20.71
C LEU A 515 -2.87 1.46 19.48
N VAL A 516 -2.49 0.62 18.50
CA VAL A 516 -1.89 1.09 17.24
C VAL A 516 -2.87 1.98 16.48
N GLN A 517 -4.16 1.61 16.43
CA GLN A 517 -5.21 2.47 15.89
C GLN A 517 -5.29 3.79 16.67
N HIS A 518 -5.48 3.77 17.99
CA HIS A 518 -5.68 4.99 18.77
C HIS A 518 -4.51 5.96 18.68
N ILE A 519 -3.25 5.51 18.81
CA ILE A 519 -2.07 6.38 18.67
C ILE A 519 -1.99 6.98 17.26
N THR A 520 -2.32 6.19 16.23
CA THR A 520 -2.32 6.67 14.84
C THR A 520 -3.33 7.80 14.64
N TYR A 521 -4.60 7.62 15.03
CA TYR A 521 -5.64 8.65 14.82
C TYR A 521 -5.63 9.79 15.86
N ASN A 522 -5.11 9.58 17.07
CA ASN A 522 -5.11 10.58 18.15
C ASN A 522 -3.86 11.47 18.20
N GLU A 523 -2.71 10.98 17.77
CA GLU A 523 -1.42 11.67 17.95
C GLU A 523 -0.68 11.88 16.62
N TYR A 524 -0.51 10.82 15.83
CA TYR A 524 0.27 10.87 14.59
C TYR A 524 -0.46 11.58 13.43
N LEU A 525 -1.71 11.22 13.12
CA LEU A 525 -2.43 11.87 12.03
C LEU A 525 -2.69 13.38 12.30
N PRO A 526 -3.00 13.84 13.53
CA PRO A 526 -3.04 15.27 13.85
C PRO A 526 -1.72 16.01 13.62
N SER A 527 -0.57 15.43 13.95
CA SER A 527 0.72 16.11 13.73
C SER A 527 1.11 16.19 12.24
N VAL A 528 0.64 15.24 11.43
CA VAL A 528 0.96 15.18 10.00
C VAL A 528 -0.05 15.95 9.13
N LEU A 529 -1.35 15.75 9.34
CA LEU A 529 -2.45 16.29 8.52
C LEU A 529 -3.06 17.58 9.08
N GLY A 530 -2.78 17.92 10.34
CA GLY A 530 -3.32 19.09 11.01
C GLY A 530 -4.81 19.01 11.35
N PRO A 531 -5.30 19.93 12.21
CA PRO A 531 -6.64 19.84 12.80
C PRO A 531 -7.77 19.93 11.75
N ASN A 532 -7.59 20.76 10.71
CA ASN A 532 -8.63 20.99 9.70
C ASN A 532 -9.03 19.72 8.95
N LEU A 533 -8.05 18.93 8.46
CA LEU A 533 -8.33 17.69 7.75
C LEU A 533 -8.77 16.58 8.70
N MET A 534 -8.24 16.56 9.93
CA MET A 534 -8.70 15.63 10.95
C MET A 534 -10.19 15.81 11.31
N GLU A 535 -10.70 17.05 11.23
CA GLU A 535 -12.13 17.35 11.34
C GLU A 535 -12.91 17.04 10.03
N GLU A 536 -12.44 17.53 8.87
CA GLU A 536 -13.12 17.38 7.56
C GLU A 536 -13.26 15.91 7.09
N TYR A 537 -12.33 15.04 7.50
CA TYR A 537 -12.37 13.61 7.19
C TYR A 537 -12.90 12.77 8.37
N GLY A 538 -13.37 13.38 9.47
CA GLY A 538 -13.94 12.67 10.63
C GLY A 538 -12.93 11.75 11.34
N LEU A 539 -11.63 12.00 11.18
CA LEU A 539 -10.56 11.10 11.59
C LEU A 539 -10.39 11.07 13.11
N LEU A 540 -10.64 12.19 13.80
CA LEU A 540 -10.47 12.32 15.26
C LEU A 540 -11.21 11.21 16.03
N PRO A 541 -10.55 10.61 17.05
CA PRO A 541 -11.18 9.78 18.06
C PRO A 541 -12.32 10.47 18.83
N LEU A 542 -13.23 9.67 19.38
CA LEU A 542 -14.24 10.14 20.32
C LEU A 542 -13.67 10.16 21.75
N SER A 543 -13.93 11.25 22.48
CA SER A 543 -13.51 11.36 23.89
C SER A 543 -14.20 10.35 24.82
N THR A 544 -15.38 9.88 24.45
CA THR A 544 -16.18 8.86 25.16
C THR A 544 -17.19 8.20 24.21
N GLY A 545 -17.54 6.94 24.44
CA GLY A 545 -18.65 6.26 23.76
C GLY A 545 -18.20 5.39 22.58
N TYR A 546 -19.00 5.38 21.51
CA TYR A 546 -18.76 4.58 20.29
C TYR A 546 -19.00 5.42 19.04
N THR A 547 -18.23 5.13 17.99
CA THR A 547 -18.65 5.44 16.63
C THR A 547 -19.62 4.38 16.10
N TYR A 548 -20.37 4.76 15.06
CA TYR A 548 -21.15 3.85 14.23
C TYR A 548 -20.92 4.16 12.74
N THR A 549 -19.75 4.68 12.39
CA THR A 549 -19.38 5.07 11.01
C THR A 549 -18.97 3.91 10.12
N TYR A 550 -18.86 2.68 10.64
CA TYR A 550 -18.58 1.50 9.80
C TYR A 550 -19.68 1.28 8.76
N ASP A 551 -19.30 1.32 7.49
CA ASP A 551 -20.18 1.08 6.34
C ASP A 551 -19.62 -0.06 5.46
N PRO A 552 -20.35 -1.17 5.26
CA PRO A 552 -19.94 -2.25 4.36
C PRO A 552 -19.90 -1.86 2.86
N ALA A 553 -20.28 -0.64 2.48
CA ALA A 553 -20.03 -0.11 1.14
C ALA A 553 -18.66 0.60 1.01
N VAL A 554 -17.96 0.91 2.12
CA VAL A 554 -16.64 1.55 2.09
C VAL A 554 -15.53 0.52 1.83
N LYS A 555 -14.77 0.76 0.75
CA LYS A 555 -13.66 -0.09 0.33
C LYS A 555 -12.35 0.36 0.98
N ALA A 556 -12.00 -0.28 2.10
CA ALA A 556 -10.80 0.01 2.90
C ALA A 556 -9.45 -0.29 2.20
N GLN A 557 -9.48 -1.04 1.10
CA GLN A 557 -8.30 -1.49 0.35
C GLN A 557 -7.33 -0.34 0.01
N ILE A 558 -6.03 -0.53 0.26
CA ILE A 558 -5.01 0.51 0.06
C ILE A 558 -4.90 0.91 -1.41
N THR A 559 -4.77 2.22 -1.67
CA THR A 559 -4.53 2.80 -2.99
C THR A 559 -3.05 2.76 -3.36
N ASN A 560 -2.80 2.56 -4.66
CA ASN A 560 -1.47 2.44 -5.22
C ASN A 560 -0.67 3.74 -5.07
N GLU A 561 -1.34 4.87 -5.22
CA GLU A 561 -0.81 6.22 -4.99
C GLU A 561 -0.32 6.44 -3.55
N PHE A 562 -1.08 5.96 -2.56
CA PHE A 562 -0.70 6.04 -1.14
C PHE A 562 0.56 5.21 -0.87
N ALA A 563 0.58 3.94 -1.31
CA ALA A 563 1.69 3.01 -1.08
C ALA A 563 2.97 3.33 -1.91
N THR A 564 2.83 4.07 -3.02
CA THR A 564 3.93 4.30 -3.98
C THR A 564 4.49 5.72 -3.92
N ALA A 565 3.73 6.71 -3.45
CA ALA A 565 4.20 8.09 -3.35
C ALA A 565 3.77 8.80 -2.06
N ALA A 566 2.47 8.96 -1.80
CA ALA A 566 2.03 9.90 -0.76
C ALA A 566 2.49 9.50 0.66
N PHE A 567 2.37 8.22 1.03
CA PHE A 567 2.84 7.75 2.34
C PHE A 567 4.36 7.48 2.39
N ARG A 568 5.09 7.82 1.33
CA ARG A 568 6.58 7.84 1.29
C ARG A 568 7.17 9.21 1.61
N TYR A 569 6.33 10.21 1.92
CA TYR A 569 6.75 11.53 2.39
C TYR A 569 7.77 11.43 3.55
N GLY A 570 7.62 10.41 4.42
CA GLY A 570 8.49 10.13 5.56
C GLY A 570 9.95 9.81 5.21
N HIS A 571 10.29 9.60 3.94
CA HIS A 571 11.69 9.46 3.50
C HIS A 571 12.50 10.76 3.60
N SER A 572 11.85 11.94 3.53
CA SER A 572 12.50 13.23 3.80
C SER A 572 12.87 13.37 5.29
N LEU A 573 12.01 12.89 6.19
CA LEU A 573 12.15 12.98 7.65
C LEU A 573 13.34 12.17 8.24
N ILE A 574 14.07 11.41 7.42
CA ILE A 574 15.15 10.50 7.84
C ILE A 574 16.44 11.28 8.13
N ARG A 575 17.01 11.12 9.33
CA ARG A 575 18.36 11.60 9.66
C ARG A 575 19.43 10.58 9.28
N ASN A 576 20.65 11.06 8.97
CA ASN A 576 21.81 10.23 8.64
C ASN A 576 22.26 9.31 9.80
N TYR A 577 21.97 9.67 11.04
CA TYR A 577 22.37 8.96 12.25
C TYR A 577 21.31 9.11 13.36
N ASN A 578 21.40 8.24 14.37
CA ASN A 578 20.70 8.40 15.64
C ASN A 578 21.73 8.76 16.72
N GLU A 579 21.40 9.66 17.64
CA GLU A 579 22.28 10.00 18.77
C GLU A 579 22.18 8.93 19.87
N LEU A 580 23.28 8.62 20.56
CA LEU A 580 23.31 7.63 21.62
C LEU A 580 23.45 8.29 23.00
N TRP A 581 22.31 8.66 23.60
CA TRP A 581 22.26 9.18 24.97
C TRP A 581 22.34 8.01 25.97
N LEU A 582 23.48 7.85 26.66
CA LEU A 582 23.78 6.65 27.44
C LEU A 582 23.20 6.65 28.86
N ASP A 583 23.01 7.82 29.46
CA ASP A 583 22.40 8.01 30.78
C ASP A 583 20.99 8.64 30.71
N ASP A 584 20.21 8.49 31.78
CA ASP A 584 18.84 9.03 31.89
C ASP A 584 18.81 10.54 32.17
N THR A 585 19.97 11.10 32.54
CA THR A 585 20.20 12.54 32.76
C THR A 585 20.61 13.29 31.49
N TYR A 586 20.77 12.60 30.35
CA TYR A 586 21.19 13.17 29.05
C TYR A 586 22.49 13.98 29.14
N SER A 587 23.40 13.52 30.02
CA SER A 587 24.72 14.11 30.27
C SER A 587 25.85 13.31 29.63
N HIS A 588 25.64 12.03 29.31
CA HIS A 588 26.63 11.15 28.71
C HIS A 588 26.27 10.83 27.25
N TYR A 589 26.79 11.65 26.33
CA TYR A 589 26.74 11.40 24.90
C TYR A 589 27.72 10.26 24.54
N GLY A 590 27.19 9.19 23.97
CA GLY A 590 27.92 7.99 23.52
C GLY A 590 28.36 8.02 22.05
N GLY A 591 28.01 9.08 21.31
CA GLY A 591 28.27 9.19 19.88
C GLY A 591 27.04 8.88 19.01
N GLU A 592 27.29 8.44 17.78
CA GLU A 592 26.33 8.49 16.67
C GLU A 592 26.21 7.13 15.97
N LEU A 593 24.99 6.64 15.82
CA LEU A 593 24.67 5.40 15.10
C LEU A 593 24.25 5.73 13.66
N TYR A 594 25.24 5.81 12.76
CA TYR A 594 25.07 6.14 11.34
C TYR A 594 24.24 5.10 10.58
N LEU A 595 23.07 5.51 10.08
CA LEU A 595 22.08 4.64 9.45
C LEU A 595 22.66 3.84 8.27
N LYS A 596 23.52 4.48 7.46
CA LYS A 596 24.25 3.90 6.31
C LYS A 596 25.08 2.65 6.61
N ASP A 597 25.43 2.41 7.87
CA ASP A 597 26.26 1.26 8.29
C ASP A 597 25.46 0.21 9.09
N TRP A 598 24.15 0.43 9.31
CA TRP A 598 23.29 -0.43 10.15
C TRP A 598 21.99 -0.91 9.47
N PHE A 599 21.82 -0.71 8.16
CA PHE A 599 20.76 -1.36 7.39
C PHE A 599 20.90 -2.89 7.41
N ASN A 600 19.79 -3.61 7.58
CA ASN A 600 19.75 -5.07 7.72
C ASN A 600 20.73 -5.63 8.78
N ASN A 601 21.16 -4.83 9.76
CA ASN A 601 22.16 -5.23 10.76
C ASN A 601 21.64 -5.00 12.19
N PRO A 602 20.91 -5.96 12.79
CA PRO A 602 20.35 -5.83 14.13
C PRO A 602 21.39 -5.99 15.26
N LYS A 603 22.68 -6.24 14.98
CA LYS A 603 23.71 -6.68 15.97
C LYS A 603 23.79 -5.78 17.21
N VAL A 604 23.67 -4.47 17.06
CA VAL A 604 23.71 -3.50 18.19
C VAL A 604 22.53 -3.59 19.15
N LEU A 605 21.38 -4.14 18.74
CA LEU A 605 20.17 -4.22 19.58
C LEU A 605 20.18 -5.42 20.55
N PHE A 606 21.19 -6.27 20.44
CA PHE A 606 21.50 -7.30 21.43
C PHE A 606 22.18 -6.70 22.68
N ASP A 607 22.64 -5.44 22.61
CA ASP A 607 23.12 -4.67 23.75
C ASP A 607 21.96 -3.83 24.35
N PRO A 608 21.58 -4.04 25.62
CA PRO A 608 20.54 -3.24 26.28
C PRO A 608 20.91 -1.75 26.42
N VAL A 609 22.19 -1.39 26.49
CA VAL A 609 22.64 -0.01 26.62
C VAL A 609 22.34 0.76 25.34
N ILE A 610 22.66 0.19 24.17
CA ILE A 610 22.40 0.82 22.87
C ILE A 610 20.89 0.86 22.58
N PHE A 611 20.16 -0.21 22.92
CA PHE A 611 18.69 -0.23 22.79
C PHE A 611 18.03 0.88 23.62
N ASN A 612 18.44 1.06 24.89
CA ASN A 612 17.91 2.13 25.73
C ASN A 612 18.33 3.52 25.24
N ALA A 613 19.56 3.69 24.73
CA ALA A 613 20.01 4.95 24.15
C ALA A 613 19.20 5.37 22.91
N LEU A 614 18.82 4.41 22.06
CA LEU A 614 17.92 4.67 20.93
C LEU A 614 16.49 5.04 21.39
N LEU A 615 15.96 4.40 22.44
CA LEU A 615 14.67 4.81 23.04
C LEU A 615 14.73 6.22 23.63
N ARG A 616 15.86 6.64 24.20
CA ARG A 616 16.06 8.04 24.64
C ARG A 616 16.08 9.00 23.44
N HIS A 617 16.78 8.67 22.36
CA HIS A 617 16.76 9.47 21.12
C HIS A 617 15.39 9.53 20.43
N PHE A 618 14.53 8.51 20.57
CA PHE A 618 13.14 8.59 20.07
C PHE A 618 12.31 9.68 20.76
N ILE A 619 12.68 10.01 22.00
CA ILE A 619 12.03 11.03 22.85
C ILE A 619 12.65 12.42 22.62
N THR A 620 13.99 12.52 22.53
CA THR A 620 14.69 13.82 22.49
C THR A 620 15.22 14.22 21.11
N GLY A 621 15.44 13.28 20.21
CA GLY A 621 15.90 13.50 18.84
C GLY A 621 14.79 13.98 17.93
N THR A 622 15.10 14.97 17.09
CA THR A 622 14.20 15.52 16.08
C THR A 622 14.16 14.68 14.80
N ALA A 623 13.10 14.83 14.01
CA ALA A 623 13.08 14.40 12.61
C ALA A 623 13.82 15.44 11.73
N GLN A 624 14.15 15.12 10.47
CA GLN A 624 14.33 16.18 9.47
C GLN A 624 12.98 16.86 9.16
N ASN A 625 13.01 18.06 8.60
CA ASN A 625 11.80 18.69 8.06
C ASN A 625 11.21 17.89 6.88
N PHE A 626 9.93 18.13 6.57
CA PHE A 626 9.35 17.69 5.30
C PHE A 626 9.70 18.68 4.19
N ASP A 627 10.71 18.35 3.40
CA ASP A 627 11.10 19.08 2.19
C ASP A 627 11.84 18.21 1.16
N GLU A 628 12.46 18.84 0.15
CA GLU A 628 13.24 18.15 -0.88
C GLU A 628 14.63 17.67 -0.41
N ASN A 629 15.03 17.90 0.84
CA ASN A 629 16.28 17.38 1.37
C ASN A 629 16.10 15.93 1.83
N VAL A 630 17.13 15.11 1.63
CA VAL A 630 17.11 13.67 1.92
C VAL A 630 18.50 13.25 2.36
N ALA A 631 18.57 12.58 3.52
CA ALA A 631 19.84 12.08 4.06
C ALA A 631 20.56 11.13 3.08
N ASP A 632 21.87 11.33 2.90
CA ASP A 632 22.72 10.51 2.03
C ASP A 632 22.67 9.02 2.40
N ALA A 633 22.42 8.72 3.69
CA ALA A 633 22.16 7.36 4.17
C ALA A 633 21.11 6.60 3.35
N VAL A 634 20.12 7.27 2.75
CA VAL A 634 19.14 6.64 1.85
C VAL A 634 19.25 7.09 0.39
N HIS A 635 19.89 8.22 0.09
CA HIS A 635 20.07 8.71 -1.29
C HIS A 635 21.29 8.11 -2.01
N HIS A 636 22.40 7.88 -1.30
CA HIS A 636 23.65 7.35 -1.85
C HIS A 636 24.13 6.03 -1.22
N TYR A 637 23.65 5.73 0.01
CA TYR A 637 24.13 4.59 0.81
C TYR A 637 23.03 3.60 1.23
N LEU A 638 21.88 3.55 0.54
CA LEU A 638 20.81 2.62 0.90
C LEU A 638 21.30 1.16 0.80
N PHE A 639 21.21 0.41 1.90
CA PHE A 639 21.74 -0.95 2.02
C PHE A 639 23.23 -1.11 1.65
N LYS A 640 24.04 -0.04 1.74
CA LYS A 640 25.48 -0.06 1.49
C LYS A 640 26.16 -1.21 2.25
N SER A 641 26.86 -2.07 1.50
CA SER A 641 27.57 -3.23 2.06
C SER A 641 28.79 -2.81 2.89
N PRO A 642 29.19 -3.57 3.93
CA PRO A 642 30.48 -3.41 4.60
C PRO A 642 31.68 -3.47 3.64
N TYR A 643 31.54 -4.16 2.51
CA TYR A 643 32.59 -4.36 1.52
C TYR A 643 32.50 -3.39 0.31
N GLN A 644 31.59 -2.40 0.34
CA GLN A 644 31.39 -1.43 -0.74
C GLN A 644 31.35 0.01 -0.21
N SER A 645 31.86 0.95 -1.00
CA SER A 645 31.87 2.38 -0.68
C SER A 645 30.60 3.14 -1.11
N TRP A 646 29.60 2.43 -1.61
CA TRP A 646 28.34 2.97 -2.15
C TRP A 646 27.17 2.03 -1.84
N GLY A 647 25.94 2.56 -1.89
CA GLY A 647 24.69 1.80 -1.82
C GLY A 647 23.74 2.17 -2.97
N LEU A 648 22.48 1.76 -2.86
CA LEU A 648 21.43 2.15 -3.82
C LEU A 648 20.89 3.56 -3.51
N ASP A 649 20.16 4.10 -4.48
CA ASP A 649 19.38 5.34 -4.35
C ASP A 649 17.90 5.03 -4.07
N LEU A 650 17.42 5.41 -2.88
CA LEU A 650 16.01 5.25 -2.49
C LEU A 650 15.07 6.19 -3.28
N ILE A 651 15.53 7.38 -3.65
CA ILE A 651 14.74 8.37 -4.39
C ILE A 651 14.55 7.89 -5.82
N GLY A 652 15.63 7.47 -6.48
CA GLY A 652 15.57 6.76 -7.76
C GLY A 652 14.65 5.55 -7.70
N ALA A 653 14.79 4.69 -6.68
CA ALA A 653 13.90 3.55 -6.49
C ALA A 653 12.42 3.94 -6.28
N ASN A 654 12.12 5.07 -5.61
CA ASN A 654 10.74 5.56 -5.46
C ASN A 654 10.16 6.03 -6.80
N LEU A 655 10.92 6.83 -7.56
CA LEU A 655 10.53 7.35 -8.87
C LEU A 655 10.27 6.21 -9.87
N TRP A 656 11.19 5.25 -9.93
CA TRP A 656 11.09 4.10 -10.83
C TRP A 656 9.96 3.15 -10.42
N ARG A 657 9.69 2.97 -9.12
CA ARG A 657 8.50 2.26 -8.62
C ARG A 657 7.20 2.96 -9.03
N GLY A 658 7.16 4.30 -9.02
CA GLY A 658 6.05 5.08 -9.57
C GLY A 658 5.78 4.76 -11.05
N ARG A 659 6.83 4.66 -11.87
CA ARG A 659 6.73 4.34 -13.31
C ARG A 659 6.41 2.86 -13.57
N ASP A 660 6.92 1.93 -12.75
CA ASP A 660 6.59 0.50 -12.73
C ASP A 660 5.11 0.23 -12.37
N HIS A 661 4.53 1.08 -11.51
CA HIS A 661 3.14 1.00 -11.07
C HIS A 661 2.16 1.78 -11.94
N GLY A 662 2.65 2.51 -12.95
CA GLY A 662 1.85 3.36 -13.83
C GLY A 662 1.16 4.52 -13.09
N ILE A 663 1.76 5.06 -12.02
CA ILE A 663 1.22 6.21 -11.29
C ILE A 663 1.19 7.43 -12.22
N ALA A 664 0.10 8.22 -12.18
CA ALA A 664 -0.03 9.40 -13.02
C ALA A 664 0.90 10.55 -12.60
N GLY A 665 1.00 11.60 -13.41
CA GLY A 665 1.75 12.81 -13.03
C GLY A 665 1.07 13.60 -11.90
N TYR A 666 1.86 14.33 -11.11
CA TYR A 666 1.39 15.14 -9.98
C TYR A 666 0.19 16.05 -10.34
N ASN A 667 0.23 16.68 -11.51
CA ASN A 667 -0.81 17.62 -11.96
C ASN A 667 -2.21 16.99 -12.06
N PHE A 668 -2.30 15.68 -12.33
CA PHE A 668 -3.59 14.97 -12.32
C PHE A 668 -4.15 14.78 -10.91
N TYR A 669 -3.28 14.70 -9.90
CA TYR A 669 -3.68 14.56 -8.50
C TYR A 669 -4.03 15.90 -7.85
N LEU A 670 -3.51 17.04 -8.34
CA LEU A 670 -4.09 18.36 -8.04
C LEU A 670 -5.58 18.37 -8.41
N GLU A 671 -5.94 17.93 -9.62
CA GLU A 671 -7.34 17.87 -10.08
C GLU A 671 -8.18 16.91 -9.22
N ALA A 672 -7.67 15.70 -8.94
CA ALA A 672 -8.36 14.71 -8.13
C ALA A 672 -8.62 15.17 -6.67
N CYS A 673 -7.73 15.99 -6.13
CA CYS A 673 -7.81 16.63 -4.81
C CYS A 673 -8.54 17.98 -4.81
N GLY A 674 -9.22 18.34 -5.90
CA GLY A 674 -10.08 19.53 -5.99
C GLY A 674 -9.34 20.84 -6.30
N SER A 675 -8.02 20.82 -6.49
CA SER A 675 -7.29 21.97 -7.02
C SER A 675 -7.44 22.09 -8.54
N LYS A 676 -7.10 23.25 -9.10
CA LYS A 676 -6.97 23.38 -10.56
C LYS A 676 -5.64 22.78 -11.00
N ARG A 677 -5.64 22.15 -12.18
CA ARG A 677 -4.40 21.79 -12.88
C ARG A 677 -3.62 23.05 -13.22
N ALA A 678 -2.33 23.02 -12.95
CA ALA A 678 -1.38 24.01 -13.45
C ALA A 678 -1.26 23.84 -14.97
N ALA A 679 -1.38 24.93 -15.73
CA ALA A 679 -1.24 24.94 -17.18
C ALA A 679 0.24 25.05 -17.64
N ASN A 680 1.15 25.33 -16.71
CA ASN A 680 2.58 25.50 -16.91
C ASN A 680 3.32 25.34 -15.56
N PHE A 681 4.65 25.27 -15.59
CA PHE A 681 5.46 25.10 -14.38
C PHE A 681 5.36 26.26 -13.38
N ASP A 682 5.16 27.50 -13.84
CA ASP A 682 5.15 28.67 -12.97
C ASP A 682 3.88 28.73 -12.09
N GLU A 683 2.79 28.12 -12.54
CA GLU A 683 1.59 27.90 -11.71
C GLU A 683 1.79 26.89 -10.57
N LEU A 684 2.83 26.03 -10.61
CA LEU A 684 3.16 25.15 -9.48
C LEU A 684 3.72 25.92 -8.27
N LEU A 685 4.14 27.19 -8.42
CA LEU A 685 4.55 28.04 -7.29
C LEU A 685 3.43 28.29 -6.27
N ALA A 686 2.17 28.04 -6.63
CA ALA A 686 1.03 28.07 -5.71
C ALA A 686 0.99 26.85 -4.74
N PHE A 687 1.72 25.78 -5.06
CA PHE A 687 1.68 24.50 -4.34
C PHE A 687 3.06 24.02 -3.87
N MET A 688 4.15 24.42 -4.55
CA MET A 688 5.52 23.92 -4.33
C MET A 688 6.55 25.01 -4.02
N ARG A 689 7.65 24.62 -3.37
CA ARG A 689 8.81 25.51 -3.11
C ARG A 689 9.47 25.95 -4.43
N PRO A 690 9.86 27.22 -4.60
CA PRO A 690 10.50 27.73 -5.83
C PRO A 690 11.74 26.95 -6.25
N THR A 691 12.55 26.51 -5.28
CA THR A 691 13.72 25.65 -5.45
C THR A 691 13.42 24.35 -6.20
N VAL A 692 12.25 23.77 -5.96
CA VAL A 692 11.80 22.54 -6.65
C VAL A 692 11.15 22.88 -7.99
N VAL A 693 10.37 23.97 -8.07
CA VAL A 693 9.77 24.44 -9.34
C VAL A 693 10.82 24.75 -10.40
N GLU A 694 11.94 25.39 -10.03
CA GLU A 694 13.06 25.65 -10.94
C GLU A 694 13.71 24.34 -11.43
N LYS A 695 13.95 23.38 -10.53
CA LYS A 695 14.52 22.06 -10.88
C LYS A 695 13.59 21.26 -11.81
N ILE A 696 12.29 21.15 -11.52
CA ILE A 696 11.35 20.40 -12.38
C ILE A 696 11.13 21.08 -13.74
N LYS A 697 11.20 22.42 -13.82
CA LYS A 697 11.12 23.19 -15.08
C LYS A 697 12.35 22.97 -15.98
N TYR A 698 13.48 22.54 -15.41
CA TYR A 698 14.66 22.09 -16.15
C TYR A 698 14.57 20.60 -16.56
N LEU A 699 14.06 19.75 -15.66
CA LEU A 699 14.03 18.28 -15.84
C LEU A 699 12.88 17.79 -16.75
N TYR A 700 11.68 18.35 -16.62
CA TYR A 700 10.47 17.85 -17.30
C TYR A 700 10.07 18.72 -18.49
N LYS A 701 9.48 18.09 -19.52
CA LYS A 701 8.99 18.79 -20.72
C LYS A 701 7.58 19.33 -20.57
N SER A 702 6.75 18.66 -19.77
CA SER A 702 5.41 19.09 -19.40
C SER A 702 5.22 19.10 -17.88
N VAL A 703 4.39 20.02 -17.41
CA VAL A 703 3.87 20.05 -16.03
C VAL A 703 3.07 18.77 -15.69
N ASP A 704 2.52 18.10 -16.71
CA ASP A 704 1.79 16.83 -16.58
C ASP A 704 2.70 15.61 -16.40
N ASP A 705 3.98 15.71 -16.76
CA ASP A 705 4.94 14.58 -16.73
C ASP A 705 5.56 14.37 -15.34
N VAL A 706 5.53 15.39 -14.47
CA VAL A 706 6.16 15.39 -13.14
C VAL A 706 5.71 14.17 -12.33
N ASP A 707 6.64 13.28 -11.98
CA ASP A 707 6.32 12.06 -11.22
C ASP A 707 5.73 12.43 -9.84
N LEU A 708 4.64 11.76 -9.42
CA LEU A 708 3.90 12.12 -8.19
C LEU A 708 4.79 12.28 -6.96
N PHE A 709 5.81 11.44 -6.79
CA PHE A 709 6.74 11.51 -5.66
C PHE A 709 7.66 12.76 -5.67
N VAL A 710 8.04 13.28 -6.84
CA VAL A 710 8.72 14.58 -6.95
C VAL A 710 7.79 15.70 -6.49
N GLY A 711 6.54 15.64 -6.96
CA GLY A 711 5.53 16.61 -6.58
C GLY A 711 5.26 16.61 -5.06
N VAL A 712 5.16 15.43 -4.44
CA VAL A 712 5.06 15.24 -2.98
C VAL A 712 6.20 15.97 -2.25
N LEU A 713 7.47 15.65 -2.53
CA LEU A 713 8.61 16.29 -1.84
C LEU A 713 8.64 17.82 -2.05
N GLY A 714 8.18 18.29 -3.22
CA GLY A 714 8.15 19.70 -3.56
C GLY A 714 7.08 20.54 -2.85
N GLU A 715 6.05 19.94 -2.27
CA GLU A 715 4.89 20.68 -1.77
C GLU A 715 5.19 21.56 -0.54
N TRP A 716 4.55 22.73 -0.46
CA TRP A 716 4.44 23.49 0.77
C TRP A 716 3.51 22.78 1.78
N SER A 717 3.96 22.66 3.03
CA SER A 717 3.18 22.16 4.16
C SER A 717 1.84 22.90 4.33
N ILE A 718 0.75 22.16 4.51
CA ILE A 718 -0.56 22.76 4.81
C ILE A 718 -0.58 23.40 6.20
N LYS A 719 -1.48 24.38 6.40
CA LYS A 719 -1.58 25.11 7.68
C LYS A 719 -1.91 24.16 8.85
N GLY A 720 -0.91 23.91 9.70
CA GLY A 720 -1.06 23.13 10.94
C GLY A 720 -0.83 21.62 10.79
N GLY A 721 -0.46 21.16 9.58
CA GLY A 721 0.18 19.87 9.36
C GLY A 721 1.58 20.07 8.78
N ILE A 722 2.26 18.99 8.40
CA ILE A 722 3.61 19.07 7.81
C ILE A 722 3.64 18.73 6.33
N VAL A 723 2.74 17.88 5.84
CA VAL A 723 2.69 17.47 4.42
C VAL A 723 1.91 18.47 3.58
N GLY A 724 2.10 18.44 2.26
CA GLY A 724 1.43 19.34 1.33
C GLY A 724 0.03 18.91 0.90
N PRO A 725 -0.66 19.73 0.07
CA PRO A 725 -2.09 19.58 -0.21
C PRO A 725 -2.47 18.28 -0.94
N VAL A 726 -1.69 17.79 -1.90
CA VAL A 726 -1.96 16.50 -2.57
C VAL A 726 -1.59 15.34 -1.65
N THR A 727 -0.46 15.44 -0.95
CA THR A 727 0.00 14.42 0.00
C THR A 727 -1.01 14.20 1.13
N SER A 728 -1.44 15.30 1.77
CA SER A 728 -2.42 15.28 2.86
C SER A 728 -3.79 14.79 2.40
N CYS A 729 -4.22 15.19 1.20
CA CYS A 729 -5.46 14.75 0.58
C CYS A 729 -5.49 13.22 0.38
N ILE A 730 -4.43 12.64 -0.21
CA ILE A 730 -4.31 11.20 -0.43
C ILE A 730 -4.26 10.42 0.89
N MET A 731 -3.52 10.94 1.87
CA MET A 731 -3.45 10.32 3.19
C MET A 731 -4.80 10.38 3.93
N ALA A 732 -5.49 11.52 3.93
CA ALA A 732 -6.75 11.70 4.63
C ALA A 732 -7.88 10.81 4.06
N ASP A 733 -8.00 10.69 2.73
CA ASP A 733 -8.96 9.75 2.10
C ASP A 733 -8.66 8.31 2.51
N GLN A 734 -7.38 7.91 2.43
CA GLN A 734 -6.98 6.55 2.78
C GLN A 734 -7.27 6.22 4.24
N PHE A 735 -6.92 7.10 5.20
CA PHE A 735 -7.18 6.86 6.62
C PHE A 735 -8.68 6.95 6.96
N ALA A 736 -9.48 7.80 6.32
CA ALA A 736 -10.93 7.80 6.52
C ALA A 736 -11.54 6.45 6.10
N ARG A 737 -11.12 5.91 4.95
CA ARG A 737 -11.56 4.60 4.47
C ARG A 737 -11.04 3.43 5.32
N LEU A 738 -9.92 3.59 6.01
CA LEU A 738 -9.41 2.60 6.98
C LEU A 738 -10.12 2.66 8.34
N LYS A 739 -10.75 3.79 8.69
CA LYS A 739 -11.63 3.92 9.86
C LYS A 739 -13.02 3.35 9.56
N ASP A 740 -13.64 3.84 8.49
CA ASP A 740 -15.06 3.59 8.20
C ASP A 740 -15.31 2.32 7.36
N GLY A 741 -14.29 1.78 6.69
CA GLY A 741 -14.34 0.47 6.06
C GLY A 741 -13.97 -0.70 6.98
N ASP A 742 -13.56 -0.44 8.23
CA ASP A 742 -13.10 -1.46 9.18
C ASP A 742 -14.18 -1.85 10.21
N ARG A 743 -14.78 -3.04 10.01
CA ARG A 743 -15.80 -3.57 10.93
C ARG A 743 -15.29 -3.69 12.36
N PHE A 744 -13.99 -3.89 12.55
CA PHE A 744 -13.37 -4.12 13.86
C PHE A 744 -12.61 -2.89 14.39
N PHE A 745 -12.80 -1.69 13.83
CA PHE A 745 -12.19 -0.46 14.33
C PHE A 745 -12.53 -0.25 15.82
N TYR A 746 -11.57 0.17 16.65
CA TYR A 746 -11.70 0.04 18.11
C TYR A 746 -12.88 0.82 18.72
N GLU A 747 -13.31 1.92 18.10
CA GLU A 747 -14.46 2.72 18.55
C GLU A 747 -15.82 2.17 18.08
N ASN A 748 -15.84 1.20 17.16
CA ASN A 748 -17.06 0.78 16.46
C ASN A 748 -17.97 -0.06 17.35
N GLY A 749 -19.14 0.49 17.69
CA GLY A 749 -20.13 -0.19 18.53
C GLY A 749 -21.01 -1.18 17.76
N LYS A 750 -21.80 -1.99 18.51
CA LYS A 750 -22.78 -2.97 18.01
C LYS A 750 -22.20 -4.12 17.14
N GLN A 751 -20.90 -4.34 17.18
CA GLN A 751 -20.27 -5.50 16.55
C GLN A 751 -20.30 -6.70 17.51
N PRO A 752 -20.15 -7.95 17.02
CA PRO A 752 -20.22 -9.16 17.86
C PRO A 752 -19.26 -9.16 19.07
N HIS A 753 -18.16 -8.41 18.98
CA HIS A 753 -17.17 -8.27 20.04
C HIS A 753 -16.55 -6.86 20.10
N SER A 754 -17.39 -5.82 19.96
CA SER A 754 -16.97 -4.44 20.29
C SER A 754 -16.34 -4.39 21.70
N PHE A 755 -15.46 -3.42 21.95
CA PHE A 755 -15.09 -3.08 23.32
C PHE A 755 -16.31 -2.58 24.11
N THR A 756 -16.22 -2.56 25.45
CA THR A 756 -17.28 -2.09 26.35
C THR A 756 -17.02 -0.69 26.91
N PRO A 757 -18.03 0.07 27.40
CA PRO A 757 -17.82 1.35 28.04
C PRO A 757 -17.44 1.14 29.51
N GLY A 758 -16.20 1.44 29.89
CA GLY A 758 -15.71 1.17 31.24
C GLY A 758 -16.29 2.12 32.30
N SER A 759 -16.97 1.56 33.31
CA SER A 759 -17.36 2.28 34.53
C SER A 759 -16.49 1.89 35.72
N ASN A 760 -15.37 2.62 35.91
CA ASN A 760 -14.36 2.47 36.98
C ASN A 760 -13.55 1.15 36.97
N SER A 761 -12.30 1.22 36.49
CA SER A 761 -11.19 0.35 36.93
C SER A 761 -9.85 0.98 36.52
N PRO A 762 -8.77 0.87 37.34
CA PRO A 762 -7.55 1.64 37.14
C PRO A 762 -6.54 0.98 36.18
N ASN A 763 -5.76 1.81 35.48
CA ASN A 763 -4.29 1.74 35.39
C ASN A 763 -3.73 2.65 34.27
N LEU A 764 -2.92 3.65 34.66
CA LEU A 764 -2.10 4.48 33.76
C LEU A 764 -1.13 3.64 32.93
N LYS A 765 -0.96 3.97 31.64
CA LYS A 765 0.20 3.56 30.83
C LYS A 765 0.67 4.74 29.96
N ILE A 766 1.97 5.04 29.99
CA ILE A 766 2.57 6.11 29.16
C ILE A 766 2.86 5.54 27.76
N PHE A 767 2.60 6.35 26.74
CA PHE A 767 2.97 6.08 25.35
C PHE A 767 3.83 7.23 24.83
N LEU A 768 4.83 6.86 24.02
CA LEU A 768 5.73 7.81 23.35
C LEU A 768 4.92 8.55 22.28
N VAL A 769 4.90 9.87 22.32
CA VAL A 769 4.11 10.69 21.38
C VAL A 769 5.04 11.29 20.33
N PRO A 770 4.66 11.31 19.04
CA PRO A 770 5.53 11.83 17.98
C PRO A 770 5.86 13.34 18.03
N THR A 771 5.27 14.13 18.93
CA THR A 771 5.27 15.61 18.89
C THR A 771 6.20 16.29 19.91
N GLY A 772 7.15 15.56 20.51
CA GLY A 772 7.99 16.11 21.60
C GLY A 772 7.25 16.22 22.94
N PHE A 773 6.21 15.41 23.11
CA PHE A 773 5.43 15.25 24.34
C PHE A 773 5.41 13.77 24.74
N TYR A 774 4.78 13.48 25.87
CA TYR A 774 4.31 12.14 26.20
C TYR A 774 2.86 12.19 26.67
N SER A 775 2.07 11.18 26.29
CA SER A 775 0.66 11.07 26.63
C SER A 775 0.42 9.80 27.44
N VAL A 776 -0.40 9.94 28.49
CA VAL A 776 -0.75 8.84 29.38
C VAL A 776 -2.18 8.42 29.11
N TYR A 777 -2.36 7.14 28.84
CA TYR A 777 -3.65 6.54 28.50
C TYR A 777 -4.04 5.47 29.52
N GLU A 778 -5.29 5.51 29.97
CA GLU A 778 -5.91 4.46 30.78
C GLU A 778 -6.65 3.47 29.89
N PHE A 779 -6.51 2.18 30.19
CA PHE A 779 -7.18 1.08 29.50
C PHE A 779 -8.05 0.29 30.49
N GLY A 780 -9.19 0.89 30.87
CA GLY A 780 -10.19 0.28 31.74
C GLY A 780 -11.32 -0.36 30.92
N GLN A 781 -11.47 -1.68 31.00
CA GLN A 781 -12.57 -2.50 30.42
C GLN A 781 -13.19 -1.95 29.12
N GLY A 782 -12.35 -1.73 28.10
CA GLY A 782 -12.79 -1.36 26.75
C GLY A 782 -12.85 0.14 26.44
N THR A 783 -12.63 1.01 27.42
CA THR A 783 -12.42 2.45 27.16
C THR A 783 -10.94 2.81 27.14
N VAL A 784 -10.55 3.58 26.10
CA VAL A 784 -9.29 4.33 26.06
C VAL A 784 -9.55 5.70 26.64
N ARG A 785 -8.82 6.09 27.69
CA ARG A 785 -8.95 7.41 28.30
C ARG A 785 -7.61 8.14 28.28
N HIS A 786 -7.50 9.23 27.54
CA HIS A 786 -6.38 10.17 27.70
C HIS A 786 -6.45 10.83 29.08
N ILE A 787 -5.34 10.83 29.81
CA ILE A 787 -5.24 11.29 31.20
C ILE A 787 -4.41 12.57 31.30
N ARG A 788 -3.30 12.63 30.56
CA ARG A 788 -2.34 13.74 30.62
C ARG A 788 -1.53 13.82 29.33
N HIS A 789 -1.30 15.05 28.89
CA HIS A 789 -0.29 15.43 27.90
C HIS A 789 0.67 16.37 28.62
N SER A 790 1.98 16.15 28.52
CA SER A 790 2.99 16.98 29.18
C SER A 790 4.25 17.09 28.34
N ARG A 791 4.85 18.29 28.35
CA ARG A 791 6.07 18.64 27.65
C ARG A 791 7.26 17.91 28.26
N LEU A 792 8.35 17.77 27.50
CA LEU A 792 9.60 17.12 27.95
C LEU A 792 10.44 17.99 28.89
N ASP A 793 9.80 18.57 29.91
CA ASP A 793 10.44 19.39 30.95
C ASP A 793 11.10 18.51 32.05
N ASP A 794 10.86 17.19 32.04
CA ASP A 794 11.37 16.18 32.99
C ASP A 794 11.45 14.79 32.31
N PRO A 795 12.55 14.48 31.59
CA PRO A 795 12.72 13.19 30.90
C PRO A 795 12.83 11.98 31.84
N GLN A 796 13.37 12.16 33.05
CA GLN A 796 13.51 11.08 34.04
C GLN A 796 12.13 10.50 34.39
N ARG A 797 11.11 11.35 34.57
CA ARG A 797 9.73 10.89 34.80
C ARG A 797 9.12 10.08 33.66
N VAL A 798 9.58 10.25 32.42
CA VAL A 798 9.14 9.40 31.30
C VAL A 798 9.76 8.02 31.47
N LEU A 799 11.08 7.97 31.74
CA LEU A 799 11.85 6.75 31.91
C LEU A 799 11.40 5.94 33.15
N ASP A 800 11.18 6.58 34.30
CA ASP A 800 10.61 5.99 35.53
C ASP A 800 9.20 5.39 35.34
N SER A 801 8.51 5.78 34.27
CA SER A 801 7.14 5.35 33.94
C SER A 801 7.07 4.32 32.81
N ILE A 802 8.13 4.24 31.99
CA ILE A 802 8.43 3.02 31.25
C ILE A 802 8.67 1.97 32.34
N PRO A 803 7.96 0.83 32.30
CA PRO A 803 8.13 -0.18 33.33
C PRO A 803 9.57 -0.69 33.27
N ASN A 804 10.25 -0.81 34.43
CA ASN A 804 11.53 -1.49 34.55
C ASN A 804 11.48 -2.78 33.70
N VAL A 805 12.38 -2.84 32.72
CA VAL A 805 12.42 -3.85 31.65
C VAL A 805 12.81 -5.21 32.20
#